data_AF-A0A290Z9P9-F1
#
_entry.id   AF-A0A290Z9P9-F1
#
_cell.length_a   1.000
_cell.length_b   1.000
_cell.length_c   1.000
_cell.angle_alpha   90.00
_cell.angle_beta   90.00
_cell.angle_gamma   90.00
#
_symmetry.space_group_name_H-M   'P 1'
#
loop_
_entity.id
_entity.type
_entity.pdbx_description
1 polymer ?
#
loop_
_entity_poly.entity_id
_entity_poly.type
_entity_poly.pdbx_seq_one_letter_code
_entity_poly.pdbx_strand_id
1 'polypeptide(L)'
;MIFDGITDAIGHTPLVRLRVPAAPGVEVYAKLELQNLFGMKDRVAATIITEARRTGALVEGAHIVESSSGTMALGVALVGTALGHPVHIVTDPRVDRMTLAKLRALGCAVHVVDAMTSHGWQSARLERLEQLMAELPGAFWPQQYSNPDNPAAYRRLAEEVLRDLGTVDVLVGSVGSGGSLCGSSRALRESLPGLLVLGVDCVGSALFDQPDEPRRLQSGLGNSLLPKNLDRTLVDEVHWLNDHEAFAATRALAAEQQIFAGNTSGSVYRVLTDVAARSAPGTRIVGIFPDRGDRYADTVYSDEFWASSGLTDLPVASAPEPVDYGTVVTGWSRAANKSGADVPRHLLFVEANTTGTGVLALGLAGELGLTPVLLTGDPSRYAGLAGSGAEVLECDTNSAAALRAAVQDRFRREEVAGVSTTSDFYTPAAADLAAWLGLPRNPVDAVLTCRDKSLLRACLAAAGVRQPGHVVLREPVTGDDAARAVAAVGLPCVVKPVDDSGSNAVLLCHDADQVLAHARRVLAVRENVRGLPTARSVLVEEFLPGEEFSVELFGWAGRTHPVGVTRKSVTPGPHFVETRHLFPAPLDPALADEVVAVARRAVEAAGMRLGATHTEVRLTPDGPAVVEVNPRLAGGMIPELVRLATGVELLAQQVRAAAGLPPDLAPSRAAHAGIAFLTAPRAGVLAEVTGVEAARAVPGVEHVLVTAAPGAAVRPPENAYDRLGHVIALGATPAEVDAALTAAHDAVGIRLEAGQ
;
A
#
# COMPACT_ATOMS: atom_id res chain seq x y z
N MET A 1 28.44 17.52 -8.50
CA MET A 1 27.93 16.38 -7.73
C MET A 1 28.98 15.27 -7.79
N ILE A 2 29.22 14.56 -6.70
CA ILE A 2 30.10 13.38 -6.65
C ILE A 2 29.18 12.21 -6.28
N PHE A 3 29.33 11.08 -6.98
CA PHE A 3 28.52 9.87 -6.80
C PHE A 3 29.45 8.69 -6.52
N ASP A 4 29.01 7.74 -5.69
CA ASP A 4 29.81 6.56 -5.30
C ASP A 4 29.81 5.49 -6.40
N GLY A 5 28.71 5.36 -7.14
CA GLY A 5 28.57 4.50 -8.30
C GLY A 5 27.88 5.17 -9.48
N ILE A 6 28.04 4.57 -10.67
CA ILE A 6 27.42 5.08 -11.90
C ILE A 6 25.88 5.05 -11.82
N THR A 7 25.31 4.09 -11.09
CA THR A 7 23.86 3.98 -10.86
C THR A 7 23.29 5.09 -9.99
N ASP A 8 24.12 5.71 -9.13
CA ASP A 8 23.69 6.81 -8.25
C ASP A 8 23.54 8.13 -9.03
N ALA A 9 24.16 8.21 -10.21
CA ALA A 9 24.00 9.34 -11.13
C ALA A 9 22.69 9.27 -11.95
N ILE A 10 21.88 8.23 -11.78
CA ILE A 10 20.57 8.10 -12.44
C ILE A 10 19.58 9.09 -11.81
N GLY A 11 18.92 9.87 -12.65
CA GLY A 11 18.08 10.99 -12.26
C GLY A 11 18.83 12.32 -12.28
N HIS A 12 18.39 13.29 -11.48
CA HIS A 12 19.00 14.64 -11.43
C HIS A 12 19.08 15.34 -12.80
N THR A 13 18.14 15.03 -13.69
CA THR A 13 18.10 15.60 -15.04
C THR A 13 17.65 17.06 -15.01
N PRO A 14 18.09 17.92 -15.94
CA PRO A 14 17.73 19.32 -15.90
C PRO A 14 16.27 19.56 -16.30
N LEU A 15 15.73 20.63 -15.75
CA LEU A 15 14.50 21.25 -16.18
C LEU A 15 14.84 22.51 -17.00
N VAL A 16 14.41 22.56 -18.26
CA VAL A 16 14.77 23.64 -19.19
C VAL A 16 13.53 24.42 -19.60
N ARG A 17 13.58 25.75 -19.47
CA ARG A 17 12.50 26.63 -19.93
C ARG A 17 12.48 26.70 -21.45
N LEU A 18 11.32 26.40 -22.05
CA LEU A 18 11.12 26.46 -23.49
C LEU A 18 10.68 27.86 -23.94
N ARG A 19 11.04 28.24 -25.15
CA ARG A 19 10.65 29.49 -25.79
C ARG A 19 9.59 29.19 -26.85
N VAL A 20 8.34 29.08 -26.42
CA VAL A 20 7.19 28.81 -27.29
C VAL A 20 6.20 29.99 -27.26
N PRO A 21 5.38 30.17 -28.31
CA PRO A 21 4.30 31.15 -28.26
C PRO A 21 3.33 30.84 -27.11
N ALA A 22 3.15 31.79 -26.19
CA ALA A 22 2.28 31.63 -25.03
C ALA A 22 1.74 32.98 -24.54
N ALA A 23 0.63 32.96 -23.80
CA ALA A 23 0.09 34.15 -23.16
C ALA A 23 1.07 34.71 -22.10
N PRO A 24 0.99 36.01 -21.74
CA PRO A 24 1.85 36.61 -20.73
C PRO A 24 1.84 35.83 -19.40
N GLY A 25 3.02 35.54 -18.85
CA GLY A 25 3.18 34.83 -17.59
C GLY A 25 3.01 33.31 -17.65
N VAL A 26 2.64 32.73 -18.80
CA VAL A 26 2.68 31.28 -18.98
C VAL A 26 4.13 30.82 -19.03
N GLU A 27 4.48 29.84 -18.21
CA GLU A 27 5.83 29.27 -18.15
C GLU A 27 5.82 27.81 -18.62
N VAL A 28 6.62 27.50 -19.64
CA VAL A 28 6.72 26.15 -20.21
C VAL A 28 8.10 25.58 -19.95
N TYR A 29 8.16 24.39 -19.38
CA TYR A 29 9.40 23.70 -19.05
C TYR A 29 9.43 22.28 -19.63
N ALA A 30 10.62 21.85 -20.06
CA ALA A 30 10.91 20.49 -20.46
C ALA A 30 11.78 19.80 -19.39
N LYS A 31 11.29 18.68 -18.85
CA LYS A 31 12.07 17.80 -17.98
C LYS A 31 12.87 16.84 -18.87
N LEU A 32 14.18 17.09 -18.99
CA LEU A 32 15.04 16.43 -19.98
C LEU A 32 15.53 15.06 -19.50
N GLU A 33 14.62 14.10 -19.36
CA GLU A 33 14.95 12.71 -19.01
C GLU A 33 15.84 11.99 -20.04
N LEU A 34 15.91 12.53 -21.26
CA LEU A 34 16.92 12.18 -22.26
C LEU A 34 18.36 12.36 -21.76
N GLN A 35 18.61 13.13 -20.69
CA GLN A 35 19.93 13.35 -20.10
C GLN A 35 20.31 12.38 -18.98
N ASN A 36 19.49 11.38 -18.66
CA ASN A 36 20.00 10.18 -17.96
C ASN A 36 21.07 9.49 -18.82
N LEU A 37 21.88 8.60 -18.24
CA LEU A 37 23.05 7.98 -18.87
C LEU A 37 22.76 7.36 -20.26
N PHE A 38 21.78 6.46 -20.33
CA PHE A 38 21.26 5.87 -21.57
C PHE A 38 19.82 6.28 -21.88
N GLY A 39 19.13 6.92 -20.95
CA GLY A 39 17.84 7.58 -21.15
C GLY A 39 16.88 7.30 -19.99
N MET A 40 15.63 7.73 -20.13
CA MET A 40 14.65 7.68 -19.03
C MET A 40 14.51 6.32 -18.33
N LYS A 41 14.66 5.21 -19.07
CA LYS A 41 14.46 3.85 -18.52
C LYS A 41 15.58 3.39 -17.58
N ASP A 42 16.64 4.17 -17.43
CA ASP A 42 17.64 3.96 -16.38
C ASP A 42 16.98 4.00 -14.99
N ARG A 43 16.02 4.91 -14.76
CA ARG A 43 15.25 4.99 -13.51
C ARG A 43 14.47 3.69 -13.25
N VAL A 44 13.86 3.15 -14.29
CA VAL A 44 13.02 1.95 -14.23
C VAL A 44 13.87 0.74 -13.86
N ALA A 45 14.99 0.55 -14.58
CA ALA A 45 15.91 -0.55 -14.29
C ALA A 45 16.49 -0.43 -12.87
N ALA A 46 16.93 0.77 -12.45
CA ALA A 46 17.46 1.02 -11.12
C ALA A 46 16.46 0.63 -10.02
N THR A 47 15.20 1.04 -10.18
CA THR A 47 14.15 0.80 -9.19
C THR A 47 13.77 -0.68 -9.15
N ILE A 48 13.45 -1.29 -10.30
CA ILE A 48 13.05 -2.70 -10.37
C ILE A 48 14.14 -3.63 -9.81
N ILE A 49 15.40 -3.44 -10.22
CA ILE A 49 16.48 -4.34 -9.81
C ILE A 49 16.81 -4.17 -8.33
N THR A 50 16.79 -2.93 -7.82
CA THR A 50 17.05 -2.67 -6.39
C THR A 50 15.92 -3.23 -5.52
N GLU A 51 14.66 -3.04 -5.91
CA GLU A 51 13.51 -3.59 -5.18
C GLU A 51 13.46 -5.12 -5.25
N ALA A 52 13.81 -5.72 -6.39
CA ALA A 52 13.91 -7.18 -6.51
C ALA A 52 14.98 -7.76 -5.58
N ARG A 53 16.12 -7.08 -5.42
CA ARG A 53 17.15 -7.48 -4.44
C ARG A 53 16.67 -7.30 -3.01
N ARG A 54 16.02 -6.18 -2.69
CA ARG A 54 15.47 -5.89 -1.36
C ARG A 54 14.42 -6.90 -0.92
N THR A 55 13.57 -7.35 -1.84
CA THR A 55 12.48 -8.31 -1.57
C THR A 55 12.92 -9.77 -1.68
N GLY A 56 14.14 -10.04 -2.16
CA GLY A 56 14.64 -11.40 -2.41
C GLY A 56 14.15 -12.02 -3.72
N ALA A 57 13.38 -11.30 -4.54
CA ALA A 57 12.95 -11.75 -5.87
C ALA A 57 14.13 -11.88 -6.85
N LEU A 58 15.22 -11.14 -6.62
CA LEU A 58 16.49 -11.28 -7.32
C LEU A 58 17.59 -11.65 -6.32
N VAL A 59 18.07 -12.89 -6.39
CA VAL A 59 19.17 -13.40 -5.55
C VAL A 59 20.50 -12.86 -6.07
N GLU A 60 21.44 -12.58 -5.17
CA GLU A 60 22.79 -12.08 -5.51
C GLU A 60 23.47 -12.95 -6.57
N GLY A 61 23.99 -12.32 -7.64
CA GLY A 61 24.65 -13.00 -8.75
C GLY A 61 23.73 -13.75 -9.73
N ALA A 62 22.41 -13.79 -9.50
CA ALA A 62 21.47 -14.41 -10.43
C ALA A 62 21.38 -13.66 -11.76
N HIS A 63 21.02 -14.37 -12.83
CA HIS A 63 20.90 -13.81 -14.17
C HIS A 63 19.68 -12.87 -14.28
N ILE A 64 19.80 -11.81 -15.07
CA ILE A 64 18.67 -10.96 -15.46
C ILE A 64 18.40 -11.16 -16.95
N VAL A 65 17.16 -11.45 -17.32
CA VAL A 65 16.74 -11.64 -18.71
C VAL A 65 15.64 -10.63 -19.05
N GLU A 66 15.82 -9.85 -20.11
CA GLU A 66 14.82 -8.88 -20.57
C GLU A 66 14.66 -8.89 -22.09
N SER A 67 13.43 -8.67 -22.56
CA SER A 67 13.08 -8.54 -23.97
C SER A 67 12.93 -7.06 -24.33
N SER A 68 13.93 -6.48 -24.99
CA SER A 68 13.91 -5.08 -25.39
C SER A 68 14.89 -4.75 -26.52
N SER A 69 14.54 -3.74 -27.33
CA SER A 69 15.36 -3.19 -28.41
C SER A 69 15.65 -1.69 -28.23
N GLY A 70 15.40 -1.14 -27.02
CA GLY A 70 15.55 0.30 -26.75
C GLY A 70 16.13 0.63 -25.39
N THR A 71 15.73 1.77 -24.83
CA THR A 71 16.32 2.32 -23.59
C THR A 71 16.17 1.41 -22.37
N MET A 72 15.13 0.56 -22.31
CA MET A 72 15.00 -0.43 -21.24
C MET A 72 16.12 -1.47 -21.27
N ALA A 73 16.51 -1.99 -22.44
CA ALA A 73 17.65 -2.91 -22.56
C ALA A 73 18.95 -2.28 -22.02
N LEU A 74 19.19 -1.00 -22.35
CA LEU A 74 20.38 -0.28 -21.88
C LEU A 74 20.32 0.01 -20.37
N GLY A 75 19.16 0.36 -19.82
CA GLY A 75 19.00 0.56 -18.38
C GLY A 75 19.24 -0.73 -17.59
N VAL A 76 18.69 -1.86 -18.04
CA VAL A 76 18.91 -3.18 -17.42
C VAL A 76 20.38 -3.59 -17.55
N ALA A 77 21.00 -3.38 -18.71
CA ALA A 77 22.42 -3.62 -18.91
C ALA A 77 23.28 -2.80 -17.93
N LEU A 78 23.03 -1.49 -17.83
CA LEU A 78 23.75 -0.58 -16.95
C LEU A 78 23.65 -1.02 -15.48
N VAL A 79 22.42 -1.18 -14.99
CA VAL A 79 22.17 -1.41 -13.56
C VAL A 79 22.51 -2.84 -13.18
N GLY A 80 22.08 -3.82 -13.98
CA GLY A 80 22.31 -5.24 -13.70
C GLY A 80 23.80 -5.56 -13.63
N THR A 81 24.58 -5.11 -14.62
CA THR A 81 26.03 -5.38 -14.64
C THR A 81 26.79 -4.60 -13.57
N ALA A 82 26.40 -3.34 -13.28
CA ALA A 82 26.98 -2.56 -12.19
C ALA A 82 26.74 -3.19 -10.81
N LEU A 83 25.62 -3.89 -10.63
CA LEU A 83 25.29 -4.61 -9.40
C LEU A 83 25.76 -6.08 -9.41
N GLY A 84 26.57 -6.49 -10.39
CA GLY A 84 27.20 -7.82 -10.39
C GLY A 84 26.36 -8.95 -10.96
N HIS A 85 25.26 -8.66 -11.65
CA HIS A 85 24.39 -9.66 -12.27
C HIS A 85 24.74 -9.88 -13.76
N PRO A 86 24.82 -11.14 -14.24
CA PRO A 86 24.88 -11.42 -15.68
C PRO A 86 23.57 -10.98 -16.37
N VAL A 87 23.67 -10.22 -17.45
CA VAL A 87 22.51 -9.67 -18.17
C VAL A 87 22.36 -10.29 -19.55
N HIS A 88 21.17 -10.81 -19.84
CA HIS A 88 20.76 -11.36 -21.11
C HIS A 88 19.68 -10.47 -21.74
N ILE A 89 19.91 -10.00 -22.96
CA ILE A 89 18.97 -9.13 -23.68
C ILE A 89 18.48 -9.84 -24.92
N VAL A 90 17.18 -10.11 -24.98
CA VAL A 90 16.53 -10.65 -26.17
C VAL A 90 16.02 -9.49 -27.03
N THR A 91 16.46 -9.44 -28.28
CA THR A 91 16.16 -8.34 -29.20
C THR A 91 15.86 -8.86 -30.61
N ASP A 92 15.51 -7.97 -31.53
CA ASP A 92 15.19 -8.30 -32.92
C ASP A 92 16.09 -7.51 -33.90
N PRO A 93 16.14 -7.88 -35.19
CA PRO A 93 17.04 -7.27 -36.17
C PRO A 93 16.85 -5.76 -36.39
N ARG A 94 15.77 -5.15 -35.87
CA ARG A 94 15.55 -3.70 -35.93
C ARG A 94 16.29 -2.92 -34.86
N VAL A 95 17.03 -3.58 -33.95
CA VAL A 95 17.87 -2.89 -32.97
C VAL A 95 18.91 -2.01 -33.68
N ASP A 96 19.05 -0.76 -33.24
CA ASP A 96 20.01 0.16 -33.84
C ASP A 96 21.46 -0.22 -33.49
N ARG A 97 22.39 0.15 -34.37
CA ARG A 97 23.81 -0.21 -34.25
C ARG A 97 24.44 0.34 -32.97
N MET A 98 24.01 1.52 -32.52
CA MET A 98 24.56 2.17 -31.33
C MET A 98 24.13 1.44 -30.05
N THR A 99 22.85 1.08 -29.96
CA THR A 99 22.30 0.28 -28.87
C THR A 99 23.00 -1.08 -28.80
N LEU A 100 23.14 -1.79 -29.93
CA LEU A 100 23.83 -3.10 -29.95
C LEU A 100 25.29 -2.99 -29.50
N ALA A 101 26.01 -1.95 -29.93
CA ALA A 101 27.39 -1.70 -29.50
C ALA A 101 27.49 -1.46 -27.99
N LYS A 102 26.59 -0.64 -27.41
CA LYS A 102 26.54 -0.36 -25.98
C LYS A 102 26.26 -1.63 -25.16
N LEU A 103 25.27 -2.44 -25.56
CA LEU A 103 24.92 -3.69 -24.86
C LEU A 103 26.11 -4.67 -24.81
N ARG A 104 26.81 -4.85 -25.93
CA ARG A 104 27.99 -5.71 -25.99
C ARG A 104 29.14 -5.16 -25.16
N ALA A 105 29.38 -3.84 -25.20
CA ALA A 105 30.45 -3.21 -24.44
C ALA A 105 30.22 -3.25 -22.91
N LEU A 106 28.96 -3.26 -22.47
CA LEU A 106 28.58 -3.45 -21.07
C LEU A 106 28.67 -4.92 -20.62
N GLY A 107 29.02 -5.86 -21.50
CA GLY A 107 29.19 -7.27 -21.16
C GLY A 107 27.90 -8.09 -21.17
N CYS A 108 26.84 -7.61 -21.81
CA CYS A 108 25.59 -8.37 -21.92
C CYS A 108 25.67 -9.50 -22.95
N ALA A 109 25.00 -10.60 -22.67
CA ALA A 109 24.68 -11.64 -23.66
C ALA A 109 23.48 -11.17 -24.50
N VAL A 110 23.71 -10.77 -25.75
CA VAL A 110 22.66 -10.28 -26.65
C VAL A 110 22.17 -11.41 -27.55
N HIS A 111 20.88 -11.73 -27.47
CA HIS A 111 20.20 -12.75 -28.25
C HIS A 111 19.32 -12.05 -29.28
N VAL A 112 19.75 -12.04 -30.55
CA VAL A 112 18.94 -11.50 -31.65
C VAL A 112 18.12 -12.63 -32.24
N VAL A 113 16.79 -12.50 -32.27
CA VAL A 113 15.93 -13.51 -32.91
C VAL A 113 16.04 -13.43 -34.43
N ASP A 114 16.11 -14.59 -35.09
CA ASP A 114 16.41 -14.65 -36.53
C ASP A 114 15.17 -14.44 -37.42
N ALA A 115 13.97 -14.73 -36.91
CA ALA A 115 12.72 -14.63 -37.66
C ALA A 115 11.53 -14.20 -36.79
N MET A 116 10.52 -13.59 -37.42
CA MET A 116 9.22 -13.35 -36.77
C MET A 116 8.46 -14.67 -36.58
N THR A 117 7.66 -14.75 -35.53
CA THR A 117 6.59 -15.75 -35.42
C THR A 117 5.36 -15.27 -36.20
N SER A 118 4.30 -16.08 -36.25
CA SER A 118 3.01 -15.65 -36.81
C SER A 118 2.40 -14.42 -36.12
N HIS A 119 2.88 -14.06 -34.92
CA HIS A 119 2.45 -12.91 -34.14
C HIS A 119 3.52 -11.80 -34.07
N GLY A 120 4.49 -11.82 -34.99
CA GLY A 120 5.48 -10.77 -35.18
C GLY A 120 6.71 -10.84 -34.25
N TRP A 121 7.58 -9.83 -34.32
CA TRP A 121 8.84 -9.78 -33.57
C TRP A 121 8.69 -9.82 -32.06
N GLN A 122 7.59 -9.30 -31.51
CA GLN A 122 7.39 -9.29 -30.06
C GLN A 122 7.19 -10.71 -29.53
N SER A 123 6.36 -11.52 -30.18
CA SER A 123 6.16 -12.92 -29.79
C SER A 123 7.44 -13.73 -29.95
N ALA A 124 8.19 -13.57 -31.05
CA ALA A 124 9.49 -14.25 -31.23
C ALA A 124 10.48 -13.97 -30.07
N ARG A 125 10.57 -12.71 -29.61
CA ARG A 125 11.44 -12.34 -28.49
C ARG A 125 10.94 -12.89 -27.15
N LEU A 126 9.63 -12.96 -26.93
CA LEU A 126 9.06 -13.52 -25.71
C LEU A 126 9.30 -15.03 -25.63
N GLU A 127 9.11 -15.76 -26.73
CA GLU A 127 9.42 -17.20 -26.80
C GLU A 127 10.89 -17.48 -26.49
N ARG A 128 11.83 -16.68 -27.03
CA ARG A 128 13.25 -16.83 -26.69
C ARG A 128 13.56 -16.43 -25.25
N LEU A 129 12.87 -15.43 -24.70
CA LEU A 129 12.99 -15.07 -23.28
C LEU A 129 12.54 -16.23 -22.39
N GLU A 130 11.40 -16.86 -22.68
CA GLU A 130 10.90 -18.02 -21.95
C GLU A 130 11.87 -19.20 -21.98
N GLN A 131 12.47 -19.48 -23.14
CA GLN A 131 13.54 -20.49 -23.26
C GLN A 131 14.72 -20.17 -22.35
N LEU A 132 15.20 -18.91 -22.35
CA LEU A 132 16.31 -18.49 -21.48
C LEU A 132 15.95 -18.60 -20.00
N MET A 133 14.73 -18.25 -19.61
CA MET A 133 14.25 -18.40 -18.22
C MET A 133 14.23 -19.88 -17.80
N ALA A 134 13.95 -20.81 -18.73
CA ALA A 134 14.04 -22.25 -18.47
C ALA A 134 15.49 -22.78 -18.44
N GLU A 135 16.37 -22.25 -19.30
CA GLU A 135 17.80 -22.58 -19.36
C GLU A 135 18.60 -22.02 -18.16
N LEU A 136 18.10 -20.96 -17.52
CA LEU A 136 18.75 -20.25 -16.42
C LEU A 136 17.86 -20.26 -15.16
N PRO A 137 17.84 -21.38 -14.39
CA PRO A 137 17.06 -21.46 -13.16
C PRO A 137 17.41 -20.33 -12.17
N GLY A 138 16.38 -19.66 -11.65
CA GLY A 138 16.53 -18.52 -10.75
C GLY A 138 16.83 -17.19 -11.44
N ALA A 139 16.82 -17.13 -12.77
CA ALA A 139 16.88 -15.87 -13.49
C ALA A 139 15.68 -14.98 -13.17
N PHE A 140 15.91 -13.66 -13.20
CA PHE A 140 14.92 -12.64 -12.92
C PHE A 140 14.52 -11.92 -14.21
N TRP A 141 13.22 -11.73 -14.41
CA TRP A 141 12.68 -10.93 -15.50
C TRP A 141 12.07 -9.62 -14.97
N PRO A 142 12.61 -8.43 -15.33
CA PRO A 142 12.12 -7.16 -14.82
C PRO A 142 10.67 -6.80 -15.20
N GLN A 143 10.17 -7.29 -16.35
CA GLN A 143 8.78 -7.15 -16.79
C GLN A 143 8.26 -5.70 -16.84
N GLN A 144 8.89 -4.82 -17.63
CA GLN A 144 8.58 -3.38 -17.64
C GLN A 144 7.09 -3.01 -17.85
N TYR A 145 6.28 -3.85 -18.51
CA TYR A 145 4.88 -3.51 -18.83
C TYR A 145 3.89 -3.88 -17.72
N SER A 146 4.28 -4.76 -16.80
CA SER A 146 3.43 -5.26 -15.72
C SER A 146 3.95 -4.95 -14.32
N ASN A 147 5.24 -4.64 -14.17
CA ASN A 147 5.85 -4.39 -12.87
C ASN A 147 5.56 -2.96 -12.34
N PRO A 148 4.83 -2.79 -11.21
CA PRO A 148 4.54 -1.51 -10.56
C PRO A 148 5.77 -0.71 -10.11
N ASP A 149 6.94 -1.34 -10.00
CA ASP A 149 8.18 -0.60 -9.74
C ASP A 149 8.58 0.30 -10.93
N ASN A 150 8.02 0.07 -12.12
CA ASN A 150 8.18 0.98 -13.27
C ASN A 150 7.54 2.36 -12.99
N PRO A 151 6.23 2.49 -12.73
CA PRO A 151 5.68 3.79 -12.32
C PRO A 151 6.30 4.32 -11.01
N ALA A 152 6.63 3.46 -10.04
CA ALA A 152 7.27 3.92 -8.79
C ALA A 152 8.61 4.64 -9.02
N ALA A 153 9.37 4.25 -10.05
CA ALA A 153 10.65 4.87 -10.41
C ALA A 153 10.59 6.38 -10.68
N TYR A 154 9.41 6.90 -11.04
CA TYR A 154 9.20 8.30 -11.40
C TYR A 154 8.76 9.20 -10.26
N ARG A 155 8.57 8.66 -9.03
CA ARG A 155 8.39 9.49 -7.83
C ARG A 155 9.53 10.49 -7.67
N ARG A 156 10.77 10.05 -7.89
CA ARG A 156 11.95 10.94 -7.85
C ARG A 156 11.92 12.05 -8.91
N LEU A 157 11.35 11.79 -10.10
CA LEU A 157 11.17 12.82 -11.13
C LEU A 157 10.17 13.89 -10.63
N ALA A 158 9.05 13.47 -10.04
CA ALA A 158 8.09 14.39 -9.45
C ALA A 158 8.69 15.24 -8.31
N GLU A 159 9.50 14.62 -7.44
CA GLU A 159 10.22 15.33 -6.37
C GLU A 159 11.22 16.35 -6.92
N GLU A 160 11.95 16.02 -7.99
CA GLU A 160 12.84 16.96 -8.68
C GLU A 160 12.05 18.16 -9.25
N VAL A 161 10.91 17.90 -9.90
CA VAL A 161 10.04 18.96 -10.44
C VAL A 161 9.50 19.87 -9.32
N LEU A 162 9.02 19.30 -8.21
CA LEU A 162 8.53 20.06 -7.06
C LEU A 162 9.64 20.87 -6.39
N ARG A 163 10.85 20.31 -6.29
CA ARG A 163 12.01 21.02 -5.75
C ARG A 163 12.37 22.23 -6.59
N ASP A 164 12.35 22.08 -7.91
CA ASP A 164 12.81 23.12 -8.83
C ASP A 164 11.75 24.21 -9.07
N LEU A 165 10.46 23.86 -9.06
CA LEU A 165 9.37 24.78 -9.41
C LEU A 165 8.41 25.12 -8.25
N GLY A 166 8.29 24.26 -7.25
CA GLY A 166 7.28 24.37 -6.18
C GLY A 166 5.88 23.96 -6.62
N THR A 167 5.34 24.58 -7.67
CA THR A 167 4.00 24.30 -8.23
C THR A 167 4.05 24.04 -9.74
N VAL A 168 3.12 23.23 -10.22
CA VAL A 168 2.87 22.91 -11.64
C VAL A 168 1.37 22.77 -11.85
N ASP A 169 0.83 23.40 -12.88
CA ASP A 169 -0.61 23.35 -13.18
C ASP A 169 -0.94 22.27 -14.21
N VAL A 170 -0.04 22.04 -15.18
CA VAL A 170 -0.23 21.07 -16.25
C VAL A 170 1.02 20.21 -16.46
N LEU A 171 0.85 18.89 -16.44
CA LEU A 171 1.87 17.91 -16.82
C LEU A 171 1.52 17.28 -18.17
N VAL A 172 2.45 17.32 -19.11
CA VAL A 172 2.30 16.68 -20.44
C VAL A 172 3.32 15.55 -20.57
N GLY A 173 2.87 14.35 -20.94
CA GLY A 173 3.80 13.24 -21.14
C GLY A 173 3.28 12.19 -22.10
N SER A 174 4.21 11.56 -22.80
CA SER A 174 3.90 10.45 -23.69
C SER A 174 3.43 9.22 -22.91
N VAL A 175 2.50 8.46 -23.49
CA VAL A 175 2.03 7.20 -22.92
C VAL A 175 2.60 6.03 -23.70
N GLY A 176 3.18 5.08 -22.97
CA GLY A 176 3.74 3.84 -23.51
C GLY A 176 3.51 2.74 -22.49
N SER A 177 4.55 2.36 -21.72
CA SER A 177 4.43 1.38 -20.63
C SER A 177 3.62 1.84 -19.41
N GLY A 178 2.93 2.98 -19.45
CA GLY A 178 2.27 3.61 -18.29
C GLY A 178 3.19 4.26 -17.24
N GLY A 179 4.45 3.80 -17.13
CA GLY A 179 5.36 4.19 -16.05
C GLY A 179 5.57 5.69 -15.83
N SER A 180 6.08 6.42 -16.83
CA SER A 180 6.54 7.80 -16.65
C SER A 180 5.41 8.76 -16.31
N LEU A 181 4.33 8.76 -17.10
CA LEU A 181 3.21 9.66 -16.89
C LEU A 181 2.45 9.30 -15.62
N CYS A 182 2.04 8.04 -15.43
CA CYS A 182 1.26 7.62 -14.25
C CYS A 182 2.07 7.75 -12.96
N GLY A 183 3.35 7.41 -12.98
CA GLY A 183 4.24 7.52 -11.81
C GLY A 183 4.45 8.97 -11.38
N SER A 184 4.77 9.84 -12.33
CA SER A 184 4.99 11.27 -12.07
C SER A 184 3.71 11.98 -11.65
N SER A 185 2.59 11.72 -12.35
CA SER A 185 1.31 12.38 -12.05
C SER A 185 0.78 11.99 -10.68
N ARG A 186 0.86 10.71 -10.32
CA ARG A 186 0.43 10.22 -9.00
C ARG A 186 1.22 10.90 -7.88
N ALA A 187 2.55 10.95 -8.00
CA ALA A 187 3.40 11.57 -7.00
C ALA A 187 3.20 13.10 -6.91
N LEU A 188 3.05 13.79 -8.04
CA LEU A 188 2.75 15.23 -8.03
C LEU A 188 1.39 15.54 -7.40
N ARG A 189 0.36 14.74 -7.68
CA ARG A 189 -1.00 14.92 -7.11
C ARG A 189 -1.06 14.76 -5.59
N GLU A 190 -0.07 14.11 -4.96
CA GLU A 190 0.05 14.08 -3.49
C GLU A 190 0.21 15.51 -2.91
N SER A 191 0.87 16.41 -3.64
CA SER A 191 1.06 17.83 -3.23
C SER A 191 0.23 18.83 -4.04
N LEU A 192 -0.16 18.46 -5.27
CA LEU A 192 -0.84 19.31 -6.24
C LEU A 192 -2.14 18.63 -6.71
N PRO A 193 -3.19 18.56 -5.87
CA PRO A 193 -4.42 17.82 -6.20
C PRO A 193 -5.18 18.37 -7.42
N GLY A 194 -4.92 19.63 -7.81
CA GLY A 194 -5.49 20.25 -9.01
C GLY A 194 -4.68 20.07 -10.29
N LEU A 195 -3.60 19.28 -10.29
CA LEU A 195 -2.75 19.07 -11.46
C LEU A 195 -3.53 18.44 -12.63
N LEU A 196 -3.54 19.14 -13.77
CA LEU A 196 -4.05 18.63 -15.04
C LEU A 196 -2.98 17.77 -15.73
N VAL A 197 -3.35 16.57 -16.17
CA VAL A 197 -2.45 15.58 -16.76
C VAL A 197 -2.88 15.28 -18.19
N LEU A 198 -2.02 15.62 -19.15
CA LEU A 198 -2.24 15.42 -20.57
C LEU A 198 -1.39 14.25 -21.09
N GLY A 199 -2.06 13.21 -21.58
CA GLY A 199 -1.43 12.05 -22.18
C GLY A 199 -1.20 12.26 -23.68
N VAL A 200 0.01 11.99 -24.16
CA VAL A 200 0.33 12.01 -25.59
C VAL A 200 0.51 10.58 -26.09
N ASP A 201 -0.42 10.13 -26.91
CA ASP A 201 -0.43 8.85 -27.58
C ASP A 201 -0.27 9.05 -29.10
N CYS A 202 -0.21 7.97 -29.87
CA CYS A 202 -0.14 8.03 -31.33
C CYS A 202 -1.38 7.44 -32.00
N VAL A 203 -1.69 7.94 -33.20
CA VAL A 203 -2.68 7.29 -34.09
C VAL A 203 -2.26 5.83 -34.30
N GLY A 204 -3.21 4.91 -34.16
CA GLY A 204 -2.95 3.47 -34.28
C GLY A 204 -2.43 2.79 -33.00
N SER A 205 -2.61 3.39 -31.82
CA SER A 205 -2.23 2.83 -30.52
C SER A 205 -3.45 2.40 -29.69
N ALA A 206 -3.44 1.18 -29.17
CA ALA A 206 -4.56 0.61 -28.41
C ALA A 206 -4.71 1.15 -26.98
N LEU A 207 -3.86 2.07 -26.54
CA LEU A 207 -3.80 2.51 -25.13
C LEU A 207 -5.05 3.27 -24.67
N PHE A 208 -5.69 4.01 -25.58
CA PHE A 208 -6.91 4.78 -25.33
C PHE A 208 -8.00 4.40 -26.34
N ASP A 209 -8.24 3.10 -26.44
CA ASP A 209 -9.37 2.49 -27.17
C ASP A 209 -9.41 2.80 -28.69
N GLN A 210 -8.26 3.13 -29.29
CA GLN A 210 -8.10 3.22 -30.75
C GLN A 210 -7.76 1.84 -31.35
N PRO A 211 -8.08 1.59 -32.63
CA PRO A 211 -7.60 0.39 -33.31
C PRO A 211 -6.06 0.38 -33.44
N ASP A 212 -5.44 -0.78 -33.25
CA ASP A 212 -3.99 -0.93 -33.48
C ASP A 212 -3.68 -0.88 -34.98
N GLU A 213 -2.70 -0.05 -35.37
CA GLU A 213 -2.11 -0.04 -36.72
C GLU A 213 -0.65 -0.48 -36.63
N PRO A 214 -0.32 -1.71 -37.06
CA PRO A 214 1.01 -2.28 -36.91
C PRO A 214 2.06 -1.65 -37.84
N ARG A 215 1.65 -0.82 -38.82
CA ARG A 215 2.57 -0.13 -39.74
C ARG A 215 2.97 1.29 -39.31
N ARG A 216 2.50 1.76 -38.15
CA ARG A 216 2.92 3.07 -37.62
C ARG A 216 4.46 3.14 -37.48
N LEU A 217 5.02 4.31 -37.76
CA LEU A 217 6.47 4.54 -37.76
C LEU A 217 6.98 5.06 -36.42
N GLN A 218 6.12 5.71 -35.63
CA GLN A 218 6.45 6.13 -34.27
C GLN A 218 6.88 4.97 -33.39
N SER A 219 7.94 5.18 -32.61
CA SER A 219 8.41 4.27 -31.57
C SER A 219 8.67 5.01 -30.26
N GLY A 220 8.68 4.30 -29.13
CA GLY A 220 8.91 4.89 -27.80
C GLY A 220 7.64 5.36 -27.08
N LEU A 221 6.56 5.61 -27.82
CA LEU A 221 5.19 5.84 -27.34
C LEU A 221 4.19 4.95 -28.09
N GLY A 222 2.98 4.84 -27.53
CA GLY A 222 1.93 3.97 -28.04
C GLY A 222 2.22 2.49 -27.88
N ASN A 223 1.17 1.67 -27.94
CA ASN A 223 1.32 0.21 -27.82
C ASN A 223 0.16 -0.53 -28.49
N SER A 224 0.41 -1.77 -28.93
CA SER A 224 -0.63 -2.66 -29.45
C SER A 224 -1.39 -3.40 -28.35
N LEU A 225 -0.82 -3.45 -27.14
CA LEU A 225 -1.40 -4.08 -25.96
C LEU A 225 -1.43 -3.11 -24.79
N LEU A 226 -2.51 -3.15 -24.01
CA LEU A 226 -2.67 -2.34 -22.81
C LEU A 226 -1.72 -2.83 -21.70
N PRO A 227 -0.71 -2.04 -21.27
CA PRO A 227 0.19 -2.44 -20.19
C PRO A 227 -0.55 -2.46 -18.86
N LYS A 228 -0.28 -3.44 -18.00
CA LYS A 228 -0.89 -3.49 -16.66
C LYS A 228 -0.47 -2.29 -15.80
N ASN A 229 0.67 -1.67 -16.09
CA ASN A 229 1.13 -0.46 -15.41
C ASN A 229 0.37 0.82 -15.77
N LEU A 230 -0.37 0.85 -16.88
CA LEU A 230 -1.10 2.04 -17.30
C LEU A 230 -2.35 2.21 -16.41
N ASP A 231 -2.38 3.30 -15.65
CA ASP A 231 -3.57 3.76 -14.94
C ASP A 231 -4.16 4.95 -15.69
N ARG A 232 -5.17 4.68 -16.52
CA ARG A 232 -5.77 5.71 -17.37
C ARG A 232 -6.59 6.71 -16.58
N THR A 233 -7.01 6.38 -15.35
CA THR A 233 -7.76 7.31 -14.47
C THR A 233 -6.93 8.52 -14.02
N LEU A 234 -5.61 8.48 -14.24
CA LEU A 234 -4.70 9.59 -13.97
C LEU A 234 -4.55 10.59 -15.12
N VAL A 235 -5.11 10.31 -16.30
CA VAL A 235 -5.00 11.17 -17.49
C VAL A 235 -6.33 11.90 -17.67
N ASP A 236 -6.30 13.23 -17.75
CA ASP A 236 -7.52 14.05 -17.85
C ASP A 236 -7.91 14.33 -19.31
N GLU A 237 -6.94 14.51 -20.20
CA GLU A 237 -7.11 14.67 -21.65
C GLU A 237 -6.01 13.90 -22.38
N VAL A 238 -6.38 13.24 -23.48
CA VAL A 238 -5.46 12.50 -24.35
C VAL A 238 -5.36 13.18 -25.70
N HIS A 239 -4.16 13.23 -26.25
CA HIS A 239 -3.86 13.66 -27.61
C HIS A 239 -3.30 12.49 -28.41
N TRP A 240 -3.71 12.36 -29.67
CA TRP A 240 -3.12 11.41 -30.62
C TRP A 240 -2.47 12.15 -31.76
N LEU A 241 -1.22 11.82 -32.10
CA LEU A 241 -0.54 12.38 -33.26
C LEU A 241 -0.25 11.27 -34.28
N ASN A 242 -0.38 11.59 -35.56
CA ASN A 242 0.13 10.70 -36.61
C ASN A 242 1.65 10.85 -36.78
N ASP A 243 2.24 9.98 -37.61
CA ASP A 243 3.69 9.91 -37.77
C ASP A 243 4.28 11.21 -38.34
N HIS A 244 3.59 11.87 -39.28
CA HIS A 244 4.06 13.12 -39.88
C HIS A 244 4.10 14.24 -38.84
N GLU A 245 3.03 14.41 -38.07
CA GLU A 245 2.93 15.44 -37.04
C GLU A 245 3.98 15.26 -35.95
N ALA A 246 4.19 14.02 -35.49
CA ALA A 246 5.22 13.68 -34.51
C ALA A 246 6.63 13.98 -35.03
N PHE A 247 6.95 13.54 -36.25
CA PHE A 247 8.30 13.65 -36.80
C PHE A 247 8.62 15.11 -37.18
N ALA A 248 7.65 15.85 -37.72
CA ALA A 248 7.77 17.27 -37.99
C ALA A 248 8.04 18.06 -36.69
N ALA A 249 7.28 17.77 -35.63
CA ALA A 249 7.48 18.41 -34.33
C ALA A 249 8.84 18.08 -33.70
N THR A 250 9.37 16.88 -33.96
CA THR A 250 10.70 16.48 -33.49
C THR A 250 11.82 17.28 -34.16
N ARG A 251 11.71 17.48 -35.49
CA ARG A 251 12.63 18.35 -36.23
C ARG A 251 12.50 19.81 -35.78
N ALA A 252 11.28 20.29 -35.54
CA ALA A 252 11.01 21.63 -35.02
C ALA A 252 11.61 21.83 -33.62
N LEU A 253 11.47 20.87 -32.71
CA LEU A 253 12.07 20.93 -31.38
C LEU A 253 13.59 21.14 -31.44
N ALA A 254 14.28 20.42 -32.33
CA ALA A 254 15.71 20.59 -32.55
C ALA A 254 16.05 21.97 -33.14
N ALA A 255 15.29 22.43 -34.13
CA ALA A 255 15.56 23.70 -34.80
C ALA A 255 15.27 24.92 -33.90
N GLU A 256 14.17 24.89 -33.15
CA GLU A 256 13.63 26.02 -32.39
C GLU A 256 14.22 26.10 -30.99
N GLN A 257 14.40 24.95 -30.31
CA GLN A 257 14.83 24.88 -28.90
C GLN A 257 16.24 24.30 -28.73
N GLN A 258 16.90 23.87 -29.82
CA GLN A 258 18.25 23.27 -29.81
C GLN A 258 18.33 22.02 -28.93
N ILE A 259 17.21 21.31 -28.80
CA ILE A 259 17.09 20.05 -28.09
C ILE A 259 17.02 18.91 -29.12
N PHE A 260 18.10 18.14 -29.25
CA PHE A 260 18.20 17.02 -30.17
C PHE A 260 17.62 15.74 -29.53
N ALA A 261 16.30 15.57 -29.66
CA ALA A 261 15.52 14.52 -28.99
C ALA A 261 14.86 13.54 -29.97
N GLY A 262 14.24 12.48 -29.44
CA GLY A 262 13.50 11.51 -30.26
C GLY A 262 12.04 11.90 -30.50
N ASN A 263 11.33 11.09 -31.29
CA ASN A 263 9.94 11.38 -31.65
C ASN A 263 8.99 11.42 -30.46
N THR A 264 9.32 10.74 -29.36
CA THR A 264 8.50 10.77 -28.15
C THR A 264 8.51 12.17 -27.53
N SER A 265 9.69 12.78 -27.42
CA SER A 265 9.85 14.17 -26.95
C SER A 265 9.25 15.18 -27.94
N GLY A 266 9.38 14.92 -29.25
CA GLY A 266 8.76 15.76 -30.29
C GLY A 266 7.24 15.80 -30.21
N SER A 267 6.58 14.66 -29.99
CA SER A 267 5.13 14.61 -29.80
C SER A 267 4.68 15.38 -28.56
N VAL A 268 5.42 15.27 -27.44
CA VAL A 268 5.16 16.06 -26.23
C VAL A 268 5.36 17.56 -26.51
N TYR A 269 6.41 17.94 -27.23
CA TYR A 269 6.67 19.32 -27.62
C TYR A 269 5.53 19.93 -28.45
N ARG A 270 4.95 19.15 -29.38
CA ARG A 270 3.81 19.60 -30.19
C ARG A 270 2.61 19.96 -29.33
N VAL A 271 2.26 19.07 -28.40
CA VAL A 271 1.13 19.27 -27.47
C VAL A 271 1.42 20.41 -26.50
N LEU A 272 2.62 20.48 -25.93
CA LEU A 272 3.03 21.58 -25.05
C LEU A 272 2.83 22.95 -25.69
N THR A 273 3.24 23.10 -26.95
CA THR A 273 3.19 24.39 -27.67
C THR A 273 1.75 24.86 -27.86
N ASP A 274 0.85 23.94 -28.19
CA ASP A 274 -0.58 24.23 -28.36
C ASP A 274 -1.29 24.47 -27.01
N VAL A 275 -0.97 23.70 -25.97
CA VAL A 275 -1.48 23.93 -24.61
C VAL A 275 -1.04 25.29 -24.07
N ALA A 276 0.23 25.67 -24.29
CA ALA A 276 0.77 26.95 -23.86
C ALA A 276 0.06 28.14 -24.54
N ALA A 277 -0.28 28.01 -25.83
CA ALA A 277 -0.97 29.05 -26.59
C ALA A 277 -2.40 29.31 -26.09
N ARG A 278 -3.06 28.31 -25.47
CA ARG A 278 -4.44 28.42 -24.96
C ARG A 278 -4.55 28.51 -23.43
N SER A 279 -3.44 28.48 -22.70
CA SER A 279 -3.44 28.49 -21.24
C SER A 279 -3.66 29.89 -20.67
N ALA A 280 -4.26 29.97 -19.48
CA ALA A 280 -4.48 31.23 -18.79
C ALA A 280 -3.13 31.86 -18.35
N PRO A 281 -3.04 33.21 -18.26
CA PRO A 281 -1.87 33.88 -17.71
C PRO A 281 -1.43 33.32 -16.35
N GLY A 282 -0.13 33.12 -16.16
CA GLY A 282 0.45 32.58 -14.92
C GLY A 282 0.50 31.05 -14.83
N THR A 283 -0.06 30.32 -15.80
CA THR A 283 -0.03 28.85 -15.83
C THR A 283 1.40 28.33 -15.99
N ARG A 284 1.78 27.33 -15.19
CA ARG A 284 3.04 26.60 -15.34
C ARG A 284 2.81 25.19 -15.91
N ILE A 285 3.47 24.92 -17.03
CA ILE A 285 3.34 23.69 -17.81
C ILE A 285 4.68 22.97 -17.83
N VAL A 286 4.69 21.68 -17.53
CA VAL A 286 5.88 20.82 -17.61
C VAL A 286 5.61 19.69 -18.60
N GLY A 287 6.50 19.49 -19.57
CA GLY A 287 6.50 18.27 -20.39
C GLY A 287 7.71 17.39 -20.14
N ILE A 288 7.51 16.08 -20.21
CA ILE A 288 8.58 15.10 -19.98
C ILE A 288 9.19 14.66 -21.30
N PHE A 289 10.50 14.83 -21.48
CA PHE A 289 11.23 14.53 -22.72
C PHE A 289 12.14 13.30 -22.52
N PRO A 290 11.69 12.08 -22.91
CA PRO A 290 12.31 10.82 -22.47
C PRO A 290 13.51 10.35 -23.29
N ASP A 291 13.64 10.78 -24.55
CA ASP A 291 14.45 10.12 -25.56
C ASP A 291 15.37 11.08 -26.32
N ARG A 292 16.55 10.58 -26.70
CA ARG A 292 17.57 11.32 -27.46
C ARG A 292 17.42 11.10 -28.96
N GLY A 293 17.85 12.07 -29.75
CA GLY A 293 17.75 12.03 -31.21
C GLY A 293 18.75 11.08 -31.91
N ASP A 294 19.81 10.63 -31.24
CA ASP A 294 20.88 9.81 -31.86
C ASP A 294 20.36 8.47 -32.41
N ARG A 295 19.33 7.90 -31.80
CA ARG A 295 18.69 6.66 -32.26
C ARG A 295 17.82 6.84 -33.50
N TYR A 296 17.49 8.08 -33.84
CA TYR A 296 16.56 8.46 -34.91
C TYR A 296 17.26 9.16 -36.08
N ALA A 297 18.60 9.09 -36.12
CA ALA A 297 19.42 9.69 -37.18
C ALA A 297 19.01 9.17 -38.57
N ASP A 298 18.82 7.85 -38.70
CA ASP A 298 18.45 7.19 -39.96
C ASP A 298 16.94 7.20 -40.25
N THR A 299 16.13 7.79 -39.36
CA THR A 299 14.66 7.83 -39.50
C THR A 299 14.12 9.25 -39.43
N VAL A 300 13.78 9.75 -38.24
CA VAL A 300 13.17 11.07 -38.02
C VAL A 300 14.03 12.19 -38.60
N TYR A 301 15.36 12.09 -38.48
CA TYR A 301 16.30 13.10 -38.98
C TYR A 301 16.85 12.81 -40.39
N SER A 302 16.39 11.73 -41.06
CA SER A 302 16.83 11.36 -42.41
C SER A 302 15.85 11.86 -43.47
N ASP A 303 16.31 12.74 -44.37
CA ASP A 303 15.48 13.22 -45.49
C ASP A 303 15.14 12.09 -46.47
N GLU A 304 16.05 11.12 -46.65
CA GLU A 304 15.80 9.93 -47.47
C GLU A 304 14.67 9.10 -46.89
N PHE A 305 14.68 8.86 -45.57
CA PHE A 305 13.61 8.13 -44.90
C PHE A 305 12.26 8.84 -45.07
N TRP A 306 12.23 10.17 -44.91
CA TRP A 306 11.01 10.96 -45.13
C TRP A 306 10.46 10.82 -46.56
N ALA A 307 11.34 10.86 -47.57
CA ALA A 307 10.94 10.70 -48.97
C ALA A 307 10.39 9.29 -49.27
N SER A 308 10.90 8.24 -48.61
CA SER A 308 10.51 6.85 -48.88
C SER A 308 9.37 6.32 -48.02
N SER A 309 9.00 7.00 -46.93
CA SER A 309 8.09 6.48 -45.89
C SER A 309 6.62 6.89 -46.05
N GLY A 310 6.29 7.72 -47.04
CA GLY A 310 4.92 8.20 -47.26
C GLY A 310 4.42 9.18 -46.18
N LEU A 311 5.31 9.73 -45.34
CA LEU A 311 4.95 10.67 -44.27
C LEU A 311 4.20 11.89 -44.82
N THR A 312 4.59 12.39 -46.00
CA THR A 312 3.98 13.58 -46.61
C THR A 312 2.53 13.37 -47.07
N ASP A 313 2.09 12.11 -47.18
CA ASP A 313 0.72 11.78 -47.57
C ASP A 313 -0.24 11.82 -46.36
N LEU A 314 0.29 11.84 -45.14
CA LEU A 314 -0.50 11.94 -43.91
C LEU A 314 -0.93 13.39 -43.65
N PRO A 315 -2.17 13.60 -43.14
CA PRO A 315 -2.67 14.93 -42.83
C PRO A 315 -1.85 15.60 -41.71
N VAL A 316 -1.73 16.92 -41.75
CA VAL A 316 -1.10 17.71 -40.68
C VAL A 316 -2.06 18.79 -40.23
N ALA A 317 -2.40 18.79 -38.94
CA ALA A 317 -3.23 19.84 -38.36
C ALA A 317 -2.38 20.91 -37.67
N SER A 318 -2.80 22.18 -37.78
CA SER A 318 -2.17 23.30 -37.09
C SER A 318 -2.49 23.34 -35.60
N ALA A 319 -3.64 22.78 -35.20
CA ALA A 319 -4.14 22.62 -33.84
C ALA A 319 -4.88 21.27 -33.74
N PRO A 320 -5.01 20.66 -32.55
CA PRO A 320 -5.69 19.38 -32.39
C PRO A 320 -7.20 19.52 -32.62
N GLU A 321 -7.78 18.60 -33.39
CA GLU A 321 -9.23 18.48 -33.53
C GLU A 321 -9.84 17.97 -32.21
N PRO A 322 -10.77 18.70 -31.57
CA PRO A 322 -11.51 18.18 -30.43
C PRO A 322 -12.51 17.12 -30.90
N VAL A 323 -12.42 15.92 -30.33
CA VAL A 323 -13.31 14.79 -30.63
C VAL A 323 -13.92 14.22 -29.36
N ASP A 324 -15.02 13.48 -29.49
CA ASP A 324 -15.55 12.68 -28.40
C ASP A 324 -14.64 11.47 -28.13
N TYR A 325 -14.51 11.07 -26.86
CA TYR A 325 -13.74 9.88 -26.50
C TYR A 325 -14.36 8.63 -27.16
N GLY A 326 -13.54 7.80 -27.80
CA GLY A 326 -13.96 6.63 -28.57
C GLY A 326 -14.13 6.88 -30.08
N THR A 327 -14.02 8.13 -30.54
CA THR A 327 -13.88 8.42 -31.98
C THR A 327 -12.55 7.87 -32.49
N VAL A 328 -12.57 7.14 -33.62
CA VAL A 328 -11.35 6.69 -34.30
C VAL A 328 -10.71 7.87 -35.01
N VAL A 329 -9.44 8.15 -34.70
CA VAL A 329 -8.70 9.31 -35.22
C VAL A 329 -7.61 8.92 -36.20
N THR A 330 -7.28 9.81 -37.14
CA THR A 330 -6.27 9.59 -38.19
C THR A 330 -5.19 10.69 -38.26
N GLY A 331 -5.35 11.76 -37.49
CA GLY A 331 -4.42 12.88 -37.38
C GLY A 331 -4.50 13.50 -35.99
N TRP A 332 -3.95 14.71 -35.82
CA TRP A 332 -3.86 15.30 -34.49
C TRP A 332 -5.23 15.64 -33.91
N SER A 333 -5.63 14.88 -32.90
CA SER A 333 -6.90 15.02 -32.22
C SER A 333 -6.71 15.02 -30.70
N ARG A 334 -7.69 15.54 -29.97
CA ARG A 334 -7.75 15.48 -28.50
C ARG A 334 -9.14 15.15 -27.99
N ALA A 335 -9.19 14.45 -26.86
CA ALA A 335 -10.43 14.14 -26.16
C ALA A 335 -10.24 14.24 -24.65
N ALA A 336 -11.26 14.74 -23.94
CA ALA A 336 -11.35 14.54 -22.49
C ALA A 336 -11.43 13.03 -22.22
N ASN A 337 -10.55 12.53 -21.35
CA ASN A 337 -10.45 11.11 -21.11
C ASN A 337 -11.67 10.62 -20.31
N LYS A 338 -12.34 9.59 -20.84
CA LYS A 338 -13.44 8.90 -20.16
C LYS A 338 -13.16 7.42 -19.90
N SER A 339 -11.93 6.97 -20.15
CA SER A 339 -11.51 5.62 -19.78
C SER A 339 -11.55 5.41 -18.27
N GLY A 340 -11.80 4.18 -17.85
CA GLY A 340 -11.79 3.82 -16.43
C GLY A 340 -13.15 3.79 -15.73
N ALA A 341 -14.20 4.39 -16.32
CA ALA A 341 -15.54 4.40 -15.72
C ALA A 341 -16.12 2.97 -15.53
N ASP A 342 -15.85 2.08 -16.49
CA ASP A 342 -16.33 0.69 -16.48
C ASP A 342 -15.25 -0.31 -16.05
N VAL A 343 -14.10 0.15 -15.56
CA VAL A 343 -13.01 -0.75 -15.14
C VAL A 343 -13.36 -1.35 -13.78
N PRO A 344 -13.34 -2.70 -13.63
CA PRO A 344 -13.60 -3.34 -12.34
C PRO A 344 -12.63 -2.84 -11.27
N ARG A 345 -13.17 -2.51 -10.09
CA ARG A 345 -12.40 -1.97 -8.97
C ARG A 345 -12.33 -3.00 -7.84
N HIS A 346 -11.13 -3.52 -7.61
CA HIS A 346 -10.87 -4.56 -6.61
C HIS A 346 -10.32 -3.95 -5.32
N LEU A 347 -10.78 -4.44 -4.17
CA LEU A 347 -10.18 -4.17 -2.87
C LEU A 347 -9.49 -5.44 -2.38
N LEU A 348 -8.16 -5.37 -2.26
CA LEU A 348 -7.34 -6.50 -1.88
C LEU A 348 -7.26 -6.59 -0.34
N PHE A 349 -7.48 -7.78 0.21
CA PHE A 349 -7.33 -8.07 1.62
C PHE A 349 -6.16 -9.03 1.83
N VAL A 350 -5.09 -8.59 2.47
CA VAL A 350 -3.96 -9.46 2.84
C VAL A 350 -4.29 -10.17 4.13
N GLU A 351 -4.80 -11.39 4.01
CA GLU A 351 -5.35 -12.18 5.11
C GLU A 351 -6.48 -11.44 5.86
N ALA A 352 -7.13 -12.15 6.77
CA ALA A 352 -8.16 -11.59 7.62
C ALA A 352 -8.11 -12.18 9.03
N ASN A 353 -8.85 -11.58 9.96
CA ASN A 353 -9.15 -12.27 11.21
C ASN A 353 -10.05 -13.47 10.93
N THR A 354 -9.74 -14.60 11.56
CA THR A 354 -10.49 -15.86 11.45
C THR A 354 -11.75 -15.88 12.32
N THR A 355 -11.98 -14.81 13.09
CA THR A 355 -13.15 -14.63 13.97
C THR A 355 -13.75 -13.23 13.76
N GLY A 356 -15.06 -13.10 13.90
CA GLY A 356 -15.74 -11.80 13.93
C GLY A 356 -15.76 -11.07 12.58
N THR A 357 -15.02 -9.96 12.49
CA THR A 357 -15.14 -8.93 11.44
C THR A 357 -14.42 -9.22 10.13
N GLY A 358 -13.59 -10.28 10.06
CA GLY A 358 -12.77 -10.57 8.88
C GLY A 358 -13.58 -10.77 7.60
N VAL A 359 -14.57 -11.66 7.64
CA VAL A 359 -15.47 -11.93 6.51
C VAL A 359 -16.44 -10.77 6.26
N LEU A 360 -16.84 -10.05 7.31
CA LEU A 360 -17.71 -8.87 7.17
C LEU A 360 -17.03 -7.76 6.36
N ALA A 361 -15.72 -7.56 6.55
CA ALA A 361 -14.96 -6.56 5.79
C ALA A 361 -14.99 -6.81 4.28
N LEU A 362 -15.01 -8.08 3.88
CA LEU A 362 -15.13 -8.49 2.48
C LEU A 362 -16.51 -8.09 1.93
N GLY A 363 -17.59 -8.41 2.65
CA GLY A 363 -18.96 -8.05 2.26
C GLY A 363 -19.17 -6.53 2.11
N LEU A 364 -18.62 -5.75 3.05
CA LEU A 364 -18.68 -4.28 3.02
C LEU A 364 -17.98 -3.67 1.80
N ALA A 365 -16.95 -4.31 1.26
CA ALA A 365 -16.35 -3.88 0.01
C ALA A 365 -17.36 -4.01 -1.15
N GLY A 366 -18.12 -5.11 -1.19
CA GLY A 366 -19.19 -5.35 -2.15
C GLY A 366 -20.30 -4.29 -2.08
N GLU A 367 -20.71 -3.89 -0.88
CA GLU A 367 -21.70 -2.82 -0.68
C GLU A 367 -21.24 -1.45 -1.21
N LEU A 368 -19.93 -1.22 -1.28
CA LEU A 368 -19.33 -0.03 -1.89
C LEU A 368 -19.15 -0.15 -3.42
N GLY A 369 -19.61 -1.23 -4.03
CA GLY A 369 -19.44 -1.50 -5.46
C GLY A 369 -18.02 -1.95 -5.84
N LEU A 370 -17.22 -2.41 -4.87
CA LEU A 370 -15.89 -2.96 -5.10
C LEU A 370 -15.93 -4.49 -5.10
N THR A 371 -15.07 -5.12 -5.89
CA THR A 371 -14.88 -6.58 -5.84
C THR A 371 -13.87 -6.93 -4.74
N PRO A 372 -14.27 -7.60 -3.64
CA PRO A 372 -13.33 -8.03 -2.62
C PRO A 372 -12.46 -9.18 -3.13
N VAL A 373 -11.15 -9.12 -2.87
CA VAL A 373 -10.20 -10.20 -3.16
C VAL A 373 -9.43 -10.53 -1.90
N LEU A 374 -9.53 -11.76 -1.40
CA LEU A 374 -8.76 -12.24 -0.26
C LEU A 374 -7.48 -12.93 -0.76
N LEU A 375 -6.32 -12.36 -0.42
CA LEU A 375 -5.03 -13.01 -0.54
C LEU A 375 -4.77 -13.82 0.73
N THR A 376 -4.58 -15.13 0.58
CA THR A 376 -4.41 -16.04 1.73
C THR A 376 -3.44 -17.17 1.40
N GLY A 377 -2.62 -17.56 2.37
CA GLY A 377 -1.80 -18.78 2.27
C GLY A 377 -2.56 -20.07 2.56
N ASP A 378 -3.79 -19.96 3.08
CA ASP A 378 -4.61 -21.11 3.45
C ASP A 378 -6.10 -20.70 3.50
N PRO A 379 -6.85 -20.91 2.41
CA PRO A 379 -8.28 -20.59 2.35
C PRO A 379 -9.13 -21.30 3.40
N SER A 380 -8.70 -22.47 3.88
CA SER A 380 -9.48 -23.31 4.81
C SER A 380 -9.65 -22.67 6.19
N ARG A 381 -8.83 -21.65 6.52
CA ARG A 381 -8.91 -20.88 7.77
C ARG A 381 -10.18 -20.04 7.91
N TYR A 382 -10.84 -19.73 6.80
CA TYR A 382 -11.91 -18.73 6.75
C TYR A 382 -13.29 -19.36 6.56
N ALA A 383 -13.96 -19.64 7.68
CA ALA A 383 -15.35 -20.06 7.67
C ALA A 383 -16.25 -18.94 7.10
N GLY A 384 -17.18 -19.27 6.21
CA GLY A 384 -18.11 -18.30 5.62
C GLY A 384 -17.60 -17.55 4.39
N LEU A 385 -16.38 -17.85 3.92
CA LEU A 385 -15.79 -17.20 2.74
C LEU A 385 -16.66 -17.32 1.48
N ALA A 386 -17.28 -18.47 1.25
CA ALA A 386 -18.19 -18.70 0.12
C ALA A 386 -19.40 -17.74 0.07
N GLY A 387 -19.84 -17.22 1.22
CA GLY A 387 -20.95 -16.27 1.31
C GLY A 387 -20.55 -14.80 1.24
N SER A 388 -19.25 -14.50 1.20
CA SER A 388 -18.73 -13.13 1.28
C SER A 388 -18.70 -12.39 -0.05
N GLY A 389 -18.84 -13.11 -1.17
CA GLY A 389 -18.65 -12.57 -2.52
C GLY A 389 -17.18 -12.31 -2.88
N ALA A 390 -16.22 -12.67 -2.02
CA ALA A 390 -14.80 -12.46 -2.29
C ALA A 390 -14.20 -13.49 -3.25
N GLU A 391 -13.41 -13.00 -4.20
CA GLU A 391 -12.46 -13.84 -4.93
C GLU A 391 -11.32 -14.25 -3.98
N VAL A 392 -10.81 -15.47 -4.13
CA VAL A 392 -9.70 -15.98 -3.33
C VAL A 392 -8.48 -16.13 -4.22
N LEU A 393 -7.38 -15.50 -3.81
CA LEU A 393 -6.09 -15.62 -4.47
C LEU A 393 -5.10 -16.28 -3.50
N GLU A 394 -4.87 -17.57 -3.71
CA GLU A 394 -3.97 -18.35 -2.86
C GLU A 394 -2.51 -18.05 -3.20
N CYS A 395 -1.74 -17.58 -2.21
CA CYS A 395 -0.32 -17.29 -2.34
C CYS A 395 0.36 -17.26 -0.97
N ASP A 396 1.69 -17.35 -0.94
CA ASP A 396 2.44 -17.20 0.32
C ASP A 396 2.38 -15.73 0.81
N THR A 397 1.45 -15.46 1.71
CA THR A 397 1.22 -14.13 2.31
C THR A 397 2.32 -13.71 3.29
N ASN A 398 3.24 -14.61 3.64
CA ASN A 398 4.43 -14.31 4.44
C ASN A 398 5.62 -13.87 3.57
N SER A 399 5.50 -13.95 2.24
CA SER A 399 6.53 -13.52 1.28
C SER A 399 6.07 -12.30 0.49
N ALA A 400 6.74 -11.17 0.68
CA ALA A 400 6.47 -9.95 -0.08
C ALA A 400 6.63 -10.17 -1.60
N ALA A 401 7.60 -10.98 -2.02
CA ALA A 401 7.80 -11.33 -3.42
C ALA A 401 6.62 -12.14 -3.99
N ALA A 402 6.11 -13.13 -3.23
CA ALA A 402 4.97 -13.93 -3.66
C ALA A 402 3.67 -13.12 -3.72
N LEU A 403 3.42 -12.25 -2.72
CA LEU A 403 2.29 -11.30 -2.72
C LEU A 403 2.32 -10.38 -3.96
N ARG A 404 3.48 -9.76 -4.22
CA ARG A 404 3.66 -8.86 -5.37
C ARG A 404 3.46 -9.61 -6.69
N ALA A 405 4.03 -10.82 -6.84
CA ALA A 405 3.85 -11.65 -8.03
C ALA A 405 2.37 -11.99 -8.27
N ALA A 406 1.66 -12.47 -7.24
CA ALA A 406 0.25 -12.83 -7.35
C ALA A 406 -0.63 -11.65 -7.81
N VAL A 407 -0.36 -10.44 -7.30
CA VAL A 407 -1.08 -9.21 -7.72
C VAL A 407 -0.70 -8.79 -9.13
N GLN A 408 0.60 -8.76 -9.47
CA GLN A 408 1.11 -8.38 -10.79
C GLN A 408 0.57 -9.30 -11.90
N ASP A 409 0.44 -10.59 -11.62
CA ASP A 409 -0.04 -11.58 -12.57
C ASP A 409 -1.54 -11.45 -12.84
N ARG A 410 -2.32 -11.04 -11.85
CA ARG A 410 -3.79 -11.02 -11.95
C ARG A 410 -4.40 -9.69 -12.37
N PHE A 411 -3.84 -8.55 -11.94
CA PHE A 411 -4.53 -7.26 -12.01
C PHE A 411 -3.78 -6.22 -12.85
N ARG A 412 -4.53 -5.39 -13.57
CA ARG A 412 -4.01 -4.09 -14.02
C ARG A 412 -3.99 -3.12 -12.86
N ARG A 413 -3.08 -2.14 -12.90
CA ARG A 413 -2.96 -1.13 -11.86
C ARG A 413 -4.26 -0.34 -11.69
N GLU A 414 -4.90 0.08 -12.78
CA GLU A 414 -6.21 0.78 -12.74
C GLU A 414 -7.35 -0.04 -12.11
N GLU A 415 -7.22 -1.37 -12.05
CA GLU A 415 -8.24 -2.26 -11.48
C GLU A 415 -8.15 -2.36 -9.96
N VAL A 416 -7.06 -1.90 -9.33
CA VAL A 416 -6.88 -2.01 -7.87
C VAL A 416 -7.24 -0.69 -7.18
N ALA A 417 -8.30 -0.73 -6.39
CA ALA A 417 -8.82 0.41 -5.65
C ALA A 417 -8.07 0.65 -4.32
N GLY A 418 -7.60 -0.41 -3.67
CA GLY A 418 -7.01 -0.34 -2.35
C GLY A 418 -6.42 -1.67 -1.88
N VAL A 419 -5.70 -1.62 -0.77
CA VAL A 419 -5.26 -2.79 -0.01
C VAL A 419 -5.62 -2.58 1.45
N SER A 420 -6.13 -3.62 2.09
CA SER A 420 -6.50 -3.62 3.51
C SER A 420 -6.14 -4.96 4.15
N THR A 421 -6.31 -5.04 5.46
CA THR A 421 -6.35 -6.29 6.22
C THR A 421 -7.15 -6.05 7.49
N THR A 422 -7.75 -7.09 8.02
CA THR A 422 -8.31 -7.08 9.38
C THR A 422 -7.37 -7.75 10.38
N SER A 423 -6.29 -8.38 9.92
CA SER A 423 -5.35 -9.13 10.77
C SER A 423 -4.22 -8.26 11.30
N ASP A 424 -3.99 -8.32 12.61
CA ASP A 424 -2.81 -7.72 13.27
C ASP A 424 -1.50 -8.04 12.57
N PHE A 425 -1.30 -9.33 12.30
CA PHE A 425 -0.04 -9.87 11.81
C PHE A 425 0.30 -9.37 10.41
N TYR A 426 -0.71 -9.04 9.61
CA TYR A 426 -0.56 -8.67 8.21
C TYR A 426 -0.71 -7.16 7.96
N THR A 427 -0.89 -6.35 9.00
CA THR A 427 -0.90 -4.87 8.84
C THR A 427 0.36 -4.34 8.15
N PRO A 428 1.60 -4.83 8.43
CA PRO A 428 2.78 -4.39 7.69
C PRO A 428 2.78 -4.84 6.23
N ALA A 429 2.35 -6.08 5.96
CA ALA A 429 2.30 -6.64 4.61
C ALA A 429 1.29 -5.89 3.72
N ALA A 430 0.11 -5.56 4.26
CA ALA A 430 -0.89 -4.75 3.59
C ALA A 430 -0.37 -3.33 3.28
N ALA A 431 0.35 -2.72 4.24
CA ALA A 431 0.95 -1.40 4.04
C ALA A 431 2.08 -1.41 2.98
N ASP A 432 2.94 -2.43 2.96
CA ASP A 432 3.98 -2.59 1.94
C ASP A 432 3.38 -2.81 0.54
N LEU A 433 2.37 -3.67 0.43
CA LEU A 433 1.69 -3.92 -0.85
C LEU A 433 0.96 -2.67 -1.35
N ALA A 434 0.27 -1.94 -0.47
CA ALA A 434 -0.32 -0.65 -0.80
C ALA A 434 0.75 0.37 -1.25
N ALA A 435 1.93 0.36 -0.63
CA ALA A 435 3.04 1.25 -0.99
C ALA A 435 3.58 0.97 -2.37
N TRP A 436 3.84 -0.29 -2.67
CA TRP A 436 4.32 -0.74 -3.97
C TRP A 436 3.34 -0.41 -5.10
N LEU A 437 2.03 -0.51 -4.84
CA LEU A 437 0.99 -0.10 -5.78
C LEU A 437 0.78 1.44 -5.81
N GLY A 438 1.37 2.23 -4.93
CA GLY A 438 1.07 3.66 -4.83
C GLY A 438 -0.39 3.94 -4.46
N LEU A 439 -0.93 3.18 -3.52
CA LEU A 439 -2.29 3.33 -2.97
C LEU A 439 -2.27 4.10 -1.63
N PRO A 440 -3.43 4.61 -1.17
CA PRO A 440 -3.59 5.15 0.17
C PRO A 440 -3.13 4.14 1.23
N ARG A 441 -2.30 4.59 2.17
CA ARG A 441 -1.68 3.74 3.20
C ARG A 441 -1.11 4.56 4.36
N ASN A 442 -0.82 3.89 5.46
CA ASN A 442 0.16 4.37 6.44
C ASN A 442 1.59 4.02 5.99
N PRO A 443 2.60 4.80 6.40
CA PRO A 443 4.00 4.40 6.25
C PRO A 443 4.27 3.03 6.89
N VAL A 444 5.06 2.18 6.23
CA VAL A 444 5.32 0.80 6.70
C VAL A 444 6.05 0.81 8.04
N ASP A 445 7.00 1.72 8.21
CA ASP A 445 7.73 1.97 9.46
C ASP A 445 6.82 2.44 10.60
N ALA A 446 5.82 3.27 10.33
CA ALA A 446 4.81 3.67 11.31
C ALA A 446 3.97 2.47 11.79
N VAL A 447 3.54 1.61 10.87
CA VAL A 447 2.81 0.38 11.19
C VAL A 447 3.67 -0.59 12.00
N LEU A 448 4.93 -0.79 11.60
CA LEU A 448 5.90 -1.62 12.33
C LEU A 448 6.19 -1.06 13.73
N THR A 449 6.31 0.27 13.87
CA THR A 449 6.50 0.93 15.16
C THR A 449 5.35 0.63 16.12
N CYS A 450 4.10 0.65 15.64
CA CYS A 450 2.95 0.29 16.45
C CYS A 450 2.89 -1.22 16.78
N ARG A 451 3.35 -2.09 15.87
CA ARG A 451 3.32 -3.55 16.09
C ARG A 451 4.43 -4.06 17.00
N ASP A 452 5.60 -3.41 17.01
CA ASP A 452 6.69 -3.71 17.93
C ASP A 452 6.65 -2.74 19.11
N LYS A 453 6.23 -3.25 20.27
CA LYS A 453 6.09 -2.47 21.50
C LYS A 453 7.41 -1.79 21.90
N SER A 454 8.57 -2.39 21.62
CA SER A 454 9.86 -1.76 21.94
C SER A 454 10.15 -0.53 21.07
N LEU A 455 9.81 -0.58 19.78
CA LEU A 455 9.90 0.56 18.89
C LEU A 455 8.90 1.64 19.28
N LEU A 456 7.66 1.25 19.62
CA LEU A 456 6.66 2.17 20.13
C LEU A 456 7.17 2.89 21.39
N ARG A 457 7.77 2.17 22.34
CA ARG A 457 8.33 2.79 23.55
C ARG A 457 9.40 3.84 23.25
N ALA A 458 10.33 3.53 22.36
CA ALA A 458 11.36 4.48 21.94
C ALA A 458 10.74 5.73 21.28
N CYS A 459 9.74 5.52 20.41
CA CYS A 459 9.00 6.58 19.72
C CYS A 459 8.28 7.52 20.71
N LEU A 460 7.51 6.95 21.64
CA LEU A 460 6.77 7.72 22.64
C LEU A 460 7.70 8.47 23.61
N ALA A 461 8.86 7.89 23.96
CA ALA A 461 9.86 8.55 24.78
C ALA A 461 10.43 9.78 24.08
N ALA A 462 10.78 9.66 22.79
CA ALA A 462 11.27 10.77 21.98
C ALA A 462 10.23 11.88 21.82
N ALA A 463 8.94 11.54 21.82
CA ALA A 463 7.83 12.48 21.74
C ALA A 463 7.35 13.02 23.10
N GLY A 464 7.95 12.61 24.22
CA GLY A 464 7.51 13.00 25.56
C GLY A 464 6.09 12.54 25.90
N VAL A 465 5.64 11.42 25.31
CA VAL A 465 4.34 10.81 25.62
C VAL A 465 4.49 9.91 26.85
N ARG A 466 3.62 10.12 27.84
CA ARG A 466 3.63 9.34 29.08
C ARG A 466 3.30 7.87 28.78
N GLN A 467 4.11 6.98 29.33
CA GLN A 467 4.10 5.54 29.10
C GLN A 467 4.83 4.84 30.27
N PRO A 468 4.73 3.52 30.45
CA PRO A 468 5.44 2.85 31.54
C PRO A 468 6.97 2.90 31.35
N GLY A 469 7.71 2.93 32.47
CA GLY A 469 9.13 2.58 32.46
C GLY A 469 9.32 1.16 31.90
N HIS A 470 10.35 0.94 31.10
CA HIS A 470 10.53 -0.34 30.40
C HIS A 470 11.99 -0.73 30.18
N VAL A 471 12.23 -2.03 30.08
CA VAL A 471 13.51 -2.64 29.66
C VAL A 471 13.22 -3.74 28.64
N VAL A 472 14.06 -3.83 27.60
CA VAL A 472 13.98 -4.88 26.58
C VAL A 472 15.03 -5.95 26.87
N LEU A 473 14.59 -7.20 27.00
CA LEU A 473 15.44 -8.38 27.14
C LEU A 473 15.48 -9.17 25.83
N ARG A 474 16.66 -9.67 25.47
CA ARG A 474 16.91 -10.49 24.26
C ARG A 474 17.62 -11.78 24.63
N GLU A 475 17.52 -12.80 23.78
CA GLU A 475 18.21 -14.07 23.99
C GLU A 475 19.75 -13.90 23.84
N PRO A 476 20.58 -14.50 24.71
CA PRO A 476 20.21 -15.27 25.91
C PRO A 476 19.87 -14.36 27.10
N VAL A 477 18.88 -14.77 27.91
CA VAL A 477 18.50 -14.05 29.14
C VAL A 477 18.99 -14.78 30.40
N THR A 478 19.68 -14.03 31.26
CA THR A 478 20.27 -14.49 32.52
C THR A 478 19.53 -13.95 33.74
N GLY A 479 19.82 -14.50 34.92
CA GLY A 479 19.27 -13.98 36.18
C GLY A 479 19.68 -12.53 36.46
N ASP A 480 20.92 -12.16 36.12
CA ASP A 480 21.40 -10.78 36.26
C ASP A 480 20.64 -9.81 35.35
N ASP A 481 20.27 -10.24 34.14
CA ASP A 481 19.46 -9.42 33.23
C ASP A 481 18.07 -9.15 33.82
N ALA A 482 17.42 -10.19 34.36
CA ALA A 482 16.12 -10.06 35.02
C ALA A 482 16.19 -9.17 36.28
N ALA A 483 17.23 -9.34 37.10
CA ALA A 483 17.46 -8.51 38.28
C ALA A 483 17.68 -7.03 37.91
N ARG A 484 18.45 -6.75 36.85
CA ARG A 484 18.63 -5.38 36.35
C ARG A 484 17.35 -4.78 35.79
N ALA A 485 16.55 -5.57 35.09
CA ALA A 485 15.25 -5.12 34.59
C ALA A 485 14.32 -4.73 35.74
N VAL A 486 14.20 -5.60 36.75
CA VAL A 486 13.42 -5.34 37.98
C VAL A 486 13.91 -4.10 38.71
N ALA A 487 15.24 -3.93 38.85
CA ALA A 487 15.80 -2.74 39.49
C ALA A 487 15.49 -1.44 38.73
N ALA A 488 15.32 -1.51 37.41
CA ALA A 488 15.02 -0.36 36.57
C ALA A 488 13.53 0.01 36.56
N VAL A 489 12.62 -0.98 36.55
CA VAL A 489 11.17 -0.73 36.41
C VAL A 489 10.35 -0.91 37.68
N GLY A 490 10.91 -1.51 38.73
CA GLY A 490 10.22 -1.79 39.99
C GLY A 490 9.39 -3.08 39.98
N LEU A 491 8.76 -3.38 41.13
CA LEU A 491 7.84 -4.51 41.31
C LEU A 491 6.49 -4.04 41.90
N PRO A 492 5.37 -4.70 41.54
CA PRO A 492 5.28 -5.71 40.50
C PRO A 492 5.52 -5.13 39.09
N CYS A 493 5.93 -5.97 38.14
CA CYS A 493 6.21 -5.56 36.75
C CYS A 493 5.48 -6.46 35.76
N VAL A 494 5.21 -5.96 34.55
CA VAL A 494 4.55 -6.72 33.48
C VAL A 494 5.59 -7.22 32.49
N VAL A 495 5.56 -8.52 32.18
CA VAL A 495 6.44 -9.15 31.20
C VAL A 495 5.62 -9.66 30.02
N LYS A 496 5.96 -9.24 28.80
CA LYS A 496 5.22 -9.57 27.58
C LYS A 496 6.09 -9.63 26.31
N PRO A 497 5.67 -10.37 25.26
CA PRO A 497 6.28 -10.27 23.94
C PRO A 497 6.14 -8.85 23.36
N VAL A 498 7.10 -8.45 22.53
CA VAL A 498 7.05 -7.13 21.87
C VAL A 498 6.07 -7.08 20.68
N ASP A 499 5.78 -8.22 20.05
CA ASP A 499 5.19 -8.30 18.70
C ASP A 499 3.95 -9.21 18.58
N ASP A 500 3.45 -9.78 19.69
CA ASP A 500 2.24 -10.62 19.68
C ASP A 500 0.94 -9.80 19.84
N SER A 501 -0.21 -10.48 19.80
CA SER A 501 -1.56 -9.91 19.95
C SER A 501 -2.41 -10.66 20.98
N GLY A 502 -3.62 -10.17 21.27
CA GLY A 502 -4.61 -10.90 22.08
C GLY A 502 -4.28 -11.08 23.56
N SER A 503 -3.41 -10.24 24.12
CA SER A 503 -2.84 -10.41 25.48
C SER A 503 -2.11 -11.74 25.69
N ASN A 504 -1.64 -12.37 24.60
CA ASN A 504 -0.87 -13.60 24.69
C ASN A 504 0.44 -13.38 25.46
N ALA A 505 0.71 -14.30 26.40
CA ALA A 505 1.91 -14.30 27.22
C ALA A 505 2.21 -12.96 27.93
N VAL A 506 1.17 -12.25 28.36
CA VAL A 506 1.28 -11.11 29.29
C VAL A 506 1.17 -11.63 30.72
N LEU A 507 2.16 -11.34 31.57
CA LEU A 507 2.20 -11.81 32.95
C LEU A 507 2.63 -10.70 33.91
N LEU A 508 1.87 -10.53 35.01
CA LEU A 508 2.32 -9.74 36.17
C LEU A 508 3.30 -10.57 37.01
N CYS A 509 4.53 -10.10 37.11
CA CYS A 509 5.61 -10.71 37.88
C CYS A 509 5.87 -9.93 39.17
N HIS A 510 6.05 -10.67 40.27
CA HIS A 510 6.28 -10.15 41.62
C HIS A 510 7.73 -10.29 42.09
N ASP A 511 8.58 -10.99 41.32
CA ASP A 511 10.01 -11.16 41.60
C ASP A 511 10.81 -11.39 40.31
N ALA A 512 12.15 -11.35 40.42
CA ALA A 512 13.05 -11.50 39.27
C ALA A 512 13.07 -12.94 38.70
N ASP A 513 12.76 -13.95 39.50
CA ASP A 513 12.73 -15.36 39.05
C ASP A 513 11.53 -15.59 38.13
N GLN A 514 10.37 -15.00 38.46
CA GLN A 514 9.19 -14.98 37.61
C GLN A 514 9.47 -14.25 36.29
N VAL A 515 10.14 -13.10 36.33
CA VAL A 515 10.56 -12.37 35.13
C VAL A 515 11.45 -13.25 34.25
N LEU A 516 12.48 -13.87 34.82
CA LEU A 516 13.40 -14.73 34.09
C LEU A 516 12.69 -15.94 33.47
N ALA A 517 11.87 -16.64 34.25
CA ALA A 517 11.16 -17.84 33.80
C ALA A 517 10.20 -17.52 32.65
N HIS A 518 9.43 -16.43 32.78
CA HIS A 518 8.48 -16.03 31.75
C HIS A 518 9.18 -15.46 30.50
N ALA A 519 10.23 -14.66 30.67
CA ALA A 519 11.03 -14.16 29.55
C ALA A 519 11.62 -15.31 28.72
N ARG A 520 12.15 -16.36 29.37
CA ARG A 520 12.64 -17.57 28.67
C ARG A 520 11.53 -18.27 27.88
N ARG A 521 10.32 -18.36 28.44
CA ARG A 521 9.16 -18.96 27.76
C ARG A 521 8.79 -18.18 26.50
N VAL A 522 8.69 -16.86 26.61
CA VAL A 522 8.38 -16.00 25.45
C VAL A 522 9.48 -16.09 24.40
N LEU A 523 10.76 -15.99 24.80
CA LEU A 523 11.90 -16.08 23.89
C LEU A 523 12.02 -17.45 23.20
N ALA A 524 11.50 -18.53 23.80
CA ALA A 524 11.52 -19.86 23.19
C ALA A 524 10.61 -19.98 21.95
N VAL A 525 9.59 -19.11 21.83
CA VAL A 525 8.68 -19.08 20.68
C VAL A 525 9.39 -18.44 19.50
N ARG A 526 9.64 -19.23 18.44
CA ARG A 526 10.38 -18.80 17.23
C ARG A 526 9.46 -18.24 16.15
N GLU A 527 8.24 -18.77 16.06
CA GLU A 527 7.23 -18.40 15.08
C GLU A 527 5.89 -18.19 15.78
N ASN A 528 5.08 -17.28 15.26
CA ASN A 528 3.73 -17.04 15.76
C ASN A 528 2.71 -18.00 15.10
N VAL A 529 1.42 -17.84 15.46
CA VAL A 529 0.31 -18.67 14.95
C VAL A 529 0.07 -18.57 13.43
N ARG A 530 0.76 -17.65 12.75
CA ARG A 530 0.73 -17.47 11.29
C ARG A 530 2.02 -17.93 10.60
N GLY A 531 2.95 -18.54 11.33
CA GLY A 531 4.24 -18.99 10.81
C GLY A 531 5.20 -17.84 10.49
N LEU A 532 4.93 -16.63 10.99
CA LEU A 532 5.85 -15.50 10.88
C LEU A 532 6.88 -15.56 12.01
N PRO A 533 8.15 -15.20 11.75
CA PRO A 533 9.18 -15.15 12.78
C PRO A 533 8.83 -14.11 13.84
N THR A 534 9.07 -14.43 15.11
CA THR A 534 8.90 -13.47 16.20
C THR A 534 10.16 -12.57 16.33
N ALA A 535 10.01 -11.42 16.98
CA ALA A 535 11.09 -10.46 17.23
C ALA A 535 12.14 -10.96 18.23
N ARG A 536 11.92 -12.12 18.86
CA ARG A 536 12.83 -12.75 19.84
C ARG A 536 13.26 -11.78 20.94
N SER A 537 12.32 -10.94 21.37
CA SER A 537 12.52 -9.87 22.35
C SER A 537 11.35 -9.83 23.33
N VAL A 538 11.64 -9.52 24.59
CA VAL A 538 10.67 -9.45 25.69
C VAL A 538 10.73 -8.07 26.31
N LEU A 539 9.57 -7.51 26.60
CA LEU A 539 9.43 -6.24 27.28
C LEU A 539 9.10 -6.49 28.75
N VAL A 540 9.89 -5.89 29.65
CA VAL A 540 9.65 -5.84 31.10
C VAL A 540 9.26 -4.41 31.45
N GLU A 541 8.07 -4.20 31.98
CA GLU A 541 7.48 -2.87 32.18
C GLU A 541 7.06 -2.63 33.62
N GLU A 542 7.14 -1.38 34.02
CA GLU A 542 6.47 -0.86 35.20
C GLU A 542 4.98 -1.21 35.15
N PHE A 543 4.44 -1.73 36.26
CA PHE A 543 3.00 -1.93 36.38
C PHE A 543 2.30 -0.60 36.64
N LEU A 544 1.46 -0.16 35.70
CA LEU A 544 0.66 1.06 35.85
C LEU A 544 -0.64 0.76 36.62
N PRO A 545 -0.83 1.30 37.85
CA PRO A 545 -2.09 1.16 38.56
C PRO A 545 -3.16 2.09 37.97
N GLY A 546 -4.43 1.71 38.12
CA GLY A 546 -5.58 2.54 37.74
C GLY A 546 -6.48 1.90 36.69
N GLU A 547 -7.53 2.63 36.31
CA GLU A 547 -8.53 2.16 35.34
C GLU A 547 -7.95 2.11 33.92
N GLU A 548 -8.45 1.17 33.12
CA GLU A 548 -8.04 0.99 31.73
C GLU A 548 -9.11 1.53 30.79
N PHE A 549 -8.65 2.26 29.78
CA PHE A 549 -9.45 2.80 28.71
C PHE A 549 -8.83 2.44 27.37
N SER A 550 -9.63 2.50 26.32
CA SER A 550 -9.12 2.64 24.97
C SER A 550 -9.68 3.87 24.30
N VAL A 551 -8.89 4.47 23.41
CA VAL A 551 -9.29 5.59 22.58
C VAL A 551 -9.29 5.12 21.14
N GLU A 552 -10.45 5.20 20.52
CA GLU A 552 -10.62 4.87 19.11
C GLU A 552 -10.43 6.15 18.31
N LEU A 553 -9.41 6.16 17.45
CA LEU A 553 -9.05 7.28 16.59
C LEU A 553 -9.14 6.84 15.12
N PHE A 554 -9.37 7.78 14.22
CA PHE A 554 -9.46 7.52 12.78
C PHE A 554 -8.70 8.59 11.99
N GLY A 555 -7.68 8.17 11.23
CA GLY A 555 -6.88 9.04 10.38
C GLY A 555 -7.52 9.25 9.00
N TRP A 556 -7.66 10.51 8.58
CA TRP A 556 -8.08 10.85 7.21
C TRP A 556 -7.56 12.24 6.81
N ALA A 557 -7.11 12.38 5.57
CA ALA A 557 -6.66 13.66 4.98
C ALA A 557 -5.70 14.47 5.88
N GLY A 558 -4.74 13.78 6.53
CA GLY A 558 -3.74 14.39 7.41
C GLY A 558 -4.26 14.81 8.78
N ARG A 559 -5.47 14.38 9.17
CA ARG A 559 -6.09 14.67 10.48
C ARG A 559 -6.41 13.37 11.21
N THR A 560 -6.25 13.40 12.53
CA THR A 560 -6.62 12.30 13.44
C THR A 560 -7.92 12.66 14.15
N HIS A 561 -9.00 11.95 13.82
CA HIS A 561 -10.34 12.17 14.33
C HIS A 561 -10.62 11.26 15.53
N PRO A 562 -10.97 11.79 16.71
CA PRO A 562 -11.43 10.95 17.81
C PRO A 562 -12.84 10.43 17.52
N VAL A 563 -13.02 9.11 17.66
CA VAL A 563 -14.33 8.44 17.57
C VAL A 563 -14.95 8.35 18.95
N GLY A 564 -14.16 8.00 19.96
CA GLY A 564 -14.58 8.02 21.35
C GLY A 564 -13.65 7.23 22.28
N VAL A 565 -14.02 7.20 23.56
CA VAL A 565 -13.29 6.51 24.62
C VAL A 565 -14.13 5.34 25.11
N THR A 566 -13.52 4.16 25.26
CA THR A 566 -14.14 2.96 25.82
C THR A 566 -13.53 2.67 27.18
N ARG A 567 -14.36 2.44 28.21
CA ARG A 567 -13.88 1.91 29.50
C ARG A 567 -13.66 0.40 29.35
N LYS A 568 -12.51 -0.11 29.78
CA LYS A 568 -12.17 -1.54 29.74
C LYS A 568 -12.00 -2.08 31.16
N SER A 569 -12.71 -3.16 31.47
CA SER A 569 -12.52 -3.93 32.71
C SER A 569 -11.74 -5.19 32.40
N VAL A 570 -10.76 -5.52 33.24
CA VAL A 570 -9.90 -6.71 33.10
C VAL A 570 -9.95 -7.56 34.37
N THR A 571 -9.59 -8.84 34.28
CA THR A 571 -9.37 -9.69 35.45
C THR A 571 -8.24 -9.16 36.32
N PRO A 572 -8.28 -9.40 37.65
CA PRO A 572 -7.12 -9.19 38.50
C PRO A 572 -5.92 -9.99 38.00
N GLY A 573 -4.71 -9.53 38.37
CA GLY A 573 -3.47 -10.24 38.03
C GLY A 573 -3.49 -11.71 38.47
N PRO A 574 -2.72 -12.58 37.79
CA PRO A 574 -1.57 -12.20 36.96
C PRO A 574 -1.84 -12.04 35.45
N HIS A 575 -3.06 -12.35 34.99
CA HIS A 575 -3.46 -12.27 33.58
C HIS A 575 -4.55 -11.20 33.43
N PHE A 576 -4.32 -10.16 32.64
CA PHE A 576 -5.20 -8.99 32.52
C PHE A 576 -6.24 -9.18 31.40
N VAL A 577 -7.06 -10.22 31.48
CA VAL A 577 -8.03 -10.55 30.43
C VAL A 577 -9.27 -9.67 30.53
N GLU A 578 -9.66 -9.05 29.43
CA GLU A 578 -10.84 -8.18 29.41
C GLU A 578 -12.13 -8.96 29.71
N THR A 579 -12.93 -8.42 30.62
CA THR A 579 -14.20 -8.99 31.10
C THR A 579 -15.40 -8.14 30.72
N ARG A 580 -15.26 -6.82 30.62
CA ARG A 580 -16.32 -5.89 30.21
C ARG A 580 -15.78 -4.69 29.45
N HIS A 581 -16.62 -4.13 28.57
CA HIS A 581 -16.40 -2.82 27.98
C HIS A 581 -17.66 -1.96 28.04
N LEU A 582 -17.48 -0.64 28.08
CA LEU A 582 -18.57 0.33 28.02
C LEU A 582 -18.16 1.52 27.15
N PHE A 583 -18.99 1.85 26.16
CA PHE A 583 -18.81 2.94 25.22
C PHE A 583 -20.07 3.84 25.13
N PRO A 584 -19.93 5.17 25.14
CA PRO A 584 -18.74 5.90 25.55
C PRO A 584 -18.45 5.67 27.04
N ALA A 585 -17.18 5.83 27.43
CA ALA A 585 -16.75 5.75 28.82
C ALA A 585 -17.42 6.85 29.66
N PRO A 586 -17.89 6.55 30.89
CA PRO A 586 -18.55 7.52 31.77
C PRO A 586 -17.51 8.41 32.47
N LEU A 587 -16.78 9.20 31.70
CA LEU A 587 -15.74 10.13 32.16
C LEU A 587 -16.28 11.56 32.24
N ASP A 588 -15.70 12.36 33.14
CA ASP A 588 -15.84 13.81 33.07
C ASP A 588 -15.27 14.33 31.73
N PRO A 589 -15.89 15.32 31.06
CA PRO A 589 -15.43 15.80 29.76
C PRO A 589 -13.97 16.26 29.72
N ALA A 590 -13.47 16.93 30.75
CA ALA A 590 -12.09 17.41 30.77
C ALA A 590 -11.09 16.24 30.83
N LEU A 591 -11.43 15.21 31.59
CA LEU A 591 -10.63 13.98 31.69
C LEU A 591 -10.70 13.16 30.39
N ALA A 592 -11.86 13.08 29.76
CA ALA A 592 -12.00 12.46 28.44
C ALA A 592 -11.12 13.16 27.40
N ASP A 593 -11.10 14.51 27.39
CA ASP A 593 -10.25 15.29 26.51
C ASP A 593 -8.75 15.04 26.77
N GLU A 594 -8.34 14.87 28.03
CA GLU A 594 -6.95 14.55 28.39
C GLU A 594 -6.53 13.16 27.89
N VAL A 595 -7.39 12.15 28.08
CA VAL A 595 -7.18 10.78 27.60
C VAL A 595 -7.12 10.74 26.07
N VAL A 596 -8.00 11.46 25.38
CA VAL A 596 -7.97 11.58 23.92
C VAL A 596 -6.71 12.31 23.45
N ALA A 597 -6.30 13.38 24.14
CA ALA A 597 -5.13 14.16 23.77
C ALA A 597 -3.85 13.33 23.85
N VAL A 598 -3.64 12.54 24.91
CA VAL A 598 -2.44 11.69 25.03
C VAL A 598 -2.42 10.59 23.97
N ALA A 599 -3.57 9.95 23.70
CA ALA A 599 -3.69 8.93 22.67
C ALA A 599 -3.42 9.49 21.27
N ARG A 600 -3.97 10.67 20.95
CA ARG A 600 -3.73 11.35 19.67
C ARG A 600 -2.25 11.69 19.49
N ARG A 601 -1.58 12.24 20.51
CA ARG A 601 -0.14 12.51 20.43
C ARG A 601 0.67 11.24 20.18
N ALA A 602 0.27 10.11 20.76
CA ALA A 602 0.94 8.83 20.55
C ALA A 602 0.80 8.34 19.09
N VAL A 603 -0.42 8.38 18.54
CA VAL A 603 -0.71 8.01 17.15
C VAL A 603 0.02 8.91 16.16
N GLU A 604 0.01 10.23 16.40
CA GLU A 604 0.71 11.21 15.56
C GLU A 604 2.23 11.05 15.65
N ALA A 605 2.79 10.80 16.83
CA ALA A 605 4.21 10.53 17.03
C ALA A 605 4.65 9.24 16.30
N ALA A 606 3.83 8.20 16.32
CA ALA A 606 4.06 6.96 15.59
C ALA A 606 3.95 7.13 14.06
N GLY A 607 3.44 8.26 13.57
CA GLY A 607 3.34 8.56 12.14
C GLY A 607 2.12 7.93 11.44
N MET A 608 1.13 7.47 12.21
CA MET A 608 -0.13 6.94 11.68
C MET A 608 -1.02 8.07 11.18
N ARG A 609 -1.60 7.92 9.97
CA ARG A 609 -2.27 8.99 9.22
C ARG A 609 -3.57 8.57 8.53
N LEU A 610 -3.79 7.27 8.33
CA LEU A 610 -4.92 6.74 7.56
C LEU A 610 -5.60 5.59 8.31
N GLY A 611 -6.93 5.61 8.39
CA GLY A 611 -7.72 4.52 8.94
C GLY A 611 -7.75 4.49 10.47
N ALA A 612 -8.37 3.45 11.01
CA ALA A 612 -8.60 3.28 12.43
C ALA A 612 -7.32 2.90 13.19
N THR A 613 -7.17 3.46 14.38
CA THR A 613 -6.19 3.04 15.38
C THR A 613 -6.87 2.86 16.72
N HIS A 614 -6.45 1.82 17.45
CA HIS A 614 -6.93 1.52 18.79
C HIS A 614 -5.80 1.77 19.80
N THR A 615 -5.98 2.75 20.69
CA THR A 615 -4.94 3.12 21.66
C THR A 615 -5.37 2.78 23.08
N GLU A 616 -4.62 1.93 23.77
CA GLU A 616 -4.86 1.58 25.16
C GLU A 616 -4.19 2.58 26.11
N VAL A 617 -4.93 3.04 27.11
CA VAL A 617 -4.50 4.06 28.07
C VAL A 617 -4.87 3.62 29.49
N ARG A 618 -3.92 3.75 30.42
CA ARG A 618 -4.18 3.61 31.86
C ARG A 618 -4.28 4.99 32.50
N LEU A 619 -5.35 5.23 33.24
CA LEU A 619 -5.50 6.44 34.03
C LEU A 619 -4.85 6.23 35.40
N THR A 620 -3.64 6.77 35.56
CA THR A 620 -2.84 6.64 36.79
C THR A 620 -3.04 7.86 37.70
N PRO A 621 -2.59 7.83 38.97
CA PRO A 621 -2.63 9.00 39.85
C PRO A 621 -1.93 10.25 39.30
N ASP A 622 -0.97 10.07 38.40
CA ASP A 622 -0.21 11.16 37.78
C ASP A 622 -0.70 11.48 36.34
N GLY A 623 -1.89 11.02 35.98
CA GLY A 623 -2.51 11.24 34.67
C GLY A 623 -2.49 10.04 33.71
N PRO A 624 -3.00 10.21 32.49
CA PRO A 624 -3.17 9.12 31.53
C PRO A 624 -1.83 8.73 30.87
N ALA A 625 -1.56 7.43 30.81
CA ALA A 625 -0.35 6.86 30.24
C ALA A 625 -0.69 5.82 29.16
N VAL A 626 0.01 5.89 28.03
CA VAL A 626 -0.22 5.01 26.88
C VAL A 626 0.40 3.63 27.15
N VAL A 627 -0.44 2.61 27.05
CA VAL A 627 -0.04 1.20 27.16
C VAL A 627 0.33 0.65 25.80
N GLU A 628 -0.49 0.88 24.77
CA GLU A 628 -0.26 0.35 23.42
C GLU A 628 -0.99 1.20 22.37
N VAL A 629 -0.45 1.26 21.16
CA VAL A 629 -1.12 1.79 19.97
C VAL A 629 -1.18 0.66 18.94
N ASN A 630 -2.39 0.30 18.51
CA ASN A 630 -2.63 -0.75 17.53
C ASN A 630 -3.06 -0.12 16.19
N PRO A 631 -2.41 -0.45 15.06
CA PRO A 631 -2.65 0.20 13.76
C PRO A 631 -3.86 -0.40 13.02
N ARG A 632 -4.93 -0.69 13.77
CA ARG A 632 -6.15 -1.33 13.28
C ARG A 632 -7.34 -1.01 14.19
N LEU A 633 -8.52 -1.48 13.77
CA LEU A 633 -9.72 -1.51 14.58
C LEU A 633 -9.53 -2.30 15.88
N ALA A 634 -10.19 -1.85 16.94
CA ALA A 634 -10.20 -2.50 18.24
C ALA A 634 -10.78 -3.92 18.21
N GLY A 635 -10.29 -4.77 19.11
CA GLY A 635 -10.85 -6.09 19.38
C GLY A 635 -12.07 -6.01 20.31
N GLY A 636 -12.50 -7.16 20.85
CA GLY A 636 -13.50 -7.18 21.94
C GLY A 636 -14.88 -6.63 21.56
N MET A 637 -15.25 -6.64 20.28
CA MET A 637 -16.49 -6.04 19.75
C MET A 637 -16.61 -4.53 19.98
N ILE A 638 -15.53 -3.82 20.30
CA ILE A 638 -15.57 -2.35 20.48
C ILE A 638 -16.10 -1.63 19.22
N PRO A 639 -15.73 -2.01 17.97
CA PRO A 639 -16.34 -1.39 16.78
C PRO A 639 -17.86 -1.56 16.71
N GLU A 640 -18.39 -2.68 17.24
CA GLU A 640 -19.83 -2.92 17.31
C GLU A 640 -20.49 -2.05 18.39
N LEU A 641 -19.84 -1.86 19.54
CA LEU A 641 -20.32 -0.93 20.56
C LEU A 641 -20.39 0.50 20.03
N VAL A 642 -19.36 0.94 19.29
CA VAL A 642 -19.36 2.24 18.61
C VAL A 642 -20.54 2.35 17.64
N ARG A 643 -20.78 1.32 16.81
CA ARG A 643 -21.88 1.28 15.85
C ARG A 643 -23.24 1.38 16.55
N LEU A 644 -23.46 0.63 17.62
CA LEU A 644 -24.72 0.66 18.37
C LEU A 644 -24.95 2.01 19.06
N ALA A 645 -23.90 2.56 19.68
CA ALA A 645 -23.96 3.80 20.45
C ALA A 645 -24.08 5.06 19.57
N THR A 646 -23.45 5.07 18.40
CA THR A 646 -23.29 6.28 17.57
C THR A 646 -23.86 6.16 16.16
N GLY A 647 -24.07 4.94 15.67
CA GLY A 647 -24.38 4.64 14.27
C GLY A 647 -23.16 4.66 13.34
N VAL A 648 -21.96 4.98 13.82
CA VAL A 648 -20.74 4.98 13.00
C VAL A 648 -20.21 3.55 12.86
N GLU A 649 -20.22 3.03 11.65
CA GLU A 649 -19.68 1.70 11.35
C GLU A 649 -18.20 1.76 10.96
N LEU A 650 -17.31 1.64 11.95
CA LEU A 650 -15.87 1.85 11.76
C LEU A 650 -15.22 0.89 10.75
N LEU A 651 -15.72 -0.34 10.63
CA LEU A 651 -15.22 -1.29 9.64
C LEU A 651 -15.50 -0.81 8.21
N ALA A 652 -16.72 -0.35 7.94
CA ALA A 652 -17.07 0.25 6.67
C ALA A 652 -16.21 1.49 6.38
N GLN A 653 -15.95 2.33 7.40
CA GLN A 653 -15.07 3.49 7.23
C GLN A 653 -13.62 3.10 6.92
N GLN A 654 -13.11 2.02 7.54
CA GLN A 654 -11.78 1.48 7.22
C GLN A 654 -11.68 0.98 5.77
N VAL A 655 -12.71 0.28 5.28
CA VAL A 655 -12.81 -0.19 3.88
C VAL A 655 -12.84 1.01 2.93
N ARG A 656 -13.63 2.05 3.22
CA ARG A 656 -13.67 3.30 2.45
C ARG A 656 -12.29 3.97 2.39
N ALA A 657 -11.65 4.14 3.55
CA ALA A 657 -10.34 4.80 3.64
C ALA A 657 -9.26 4.03 2.84
N ALA A 658 -9.25 2.69 2.93
CA ALA A 658 -8.33 1.85 2.16
C ALA A 658 -8.54 1.97 0.63
N ALA A 659 -9.79 2.18 0.19
CA ALA A 659 -10.15 2.42 -1.20
C ALA A 659 -9.95 3.89 -1.66
N GLY A 660 -9.45 4.77 -0.78
CA GLY A 660 -9.29 6.20 -1.06
C GLY A 660 -10.60 7.00 -1.07
N LEU A 661 -11.67 6.45 -0.50
CA LEU A 661 -12.95 7.12 -0.36
C LEU A 661 -13.04 7.82 1.00
N PRO A 662 -13.65 9.03 1.08
CA PRO A 662 -13.78 9.75 2.34
C PRO A 662 -14.66 8.98 3.34
N PRO A 663 -14.22 8.81 4.60
CA PRO A 663 -15.03 8.21 5.65
C PRO A 663 -16.12 9.19 6.10
N ASP A 664 -17.23 8.63 6.57
CA ASP A 664 -18.27 9.33 7.32
C ASP A 664 -18.20 8.89 8.79
N LEU A 665 -17.75 9.81 9.64
CA LEU A 665 -17.57 9.60 11.08
C LEU A 665 -18.61 10.39 11.90
N ALA A 666 -19.62 10.97 11.26
CA ALA A 666 -20.65 11.74 11.96
C ALA A 666 -21.59 10.78 12.71
N PRO A 667 -21.79 10.95 14.02
CA PRO A 667 -22.75 10.14 14.77
C PRO A 667 -24.17 10.45 14.31
N SER A 668 -24.96 9.41 14.04
CA SER A 668 -26.39 9.52 13.70
C SER A 668 -27.30 9.35 14.92
N ARG A 669 -26.75 8.92 16.06
CA ARG A 669 -27.44 8.80 17.35
C ARG A 669 -26.48 8.99 18.52
N ALA A 670 -27.04 9.12 19.73
CA ALA A 670 -26.29 9.16 20.98
C ALA A 670 -26.93 8.17 21.97
N ALA A 671 -26.24 7.06 22.22
CA ALA A 671 -26.62 6.03 23.18
C ALA A 671 -25.37 5.46 23.87
N HIS A 672 -25.56 4.53 24.79
CA HIS A 672 -24.48 3.80 25.45
C HIS A 672 -24.59 2.32 25.12
N ALA A 673 -23.48 1.70 24.74
CA ALA A 673 -23.41 0.27 24.46
C ALA A 673 -22.29 -0.36 25.30
N GLY A 674 -22.52 -1.57 25.77
CA GLY A 674 -21.55 -2.30 26.56
C GLY A 674 -21.55 -3.79 26.26
N ILE A 675 -20.48 -4.45 26.68
CA ILE A 675 -20.29 -5.89 26.54
C ILE A 675 -19.83 -6.50 27.85
N ALA A 676 -20.27 -7.72 28.13
CA ALA A 676 -19.73 -8.59 29.16
C ALA A 676 -19.33 -9.93 28.55
N PHE A 677 -18.09 -10.37 28.78
CA PHE A 677 -17.59 -11.65 28.28
C PHE A 677 -17.93 -12.79 29.25
N LEU A 678 -18.34 -13.93 28.69
CA LEU A 678 -18.59 -15.15 29.44
C LEU A 678 -17.26 -15.90 29.63
N THR A 679 -16.96 -16.32 30.85
CA THR A 679 -15.70 -17.00 31.19
C THR A 679 -15.95 -18.19 32.11
N ALA A 680 -15.05 -19.17 32.08
CA ALA A 680 -15.18 -20.32 32.98
C ALA A 680 -14.66 -19.97 34.39
N PRO A 681 -15.40 -20.30 35.46
CA PRO A 681 -14.97 -19.99 36.82
C PRO A 681 -13.84 -20.90 37.32
N ARG A 682 -13.64 -22.07 36.70
CA ARG A 682 -12.63 -23.07 37.04
C ARG A 682 -12.28 -23.92 35.83
N ALA A 683 -11.16 -24.65 35.92
CA ALA A 683 -10.77 -25.59 34.87
C ALA A 683 -11.70 -26.81 34.85
N GLY A 684 -11.97 -27.33 33.64
CA GLY A 684 -12.74 -28.55 33.43
C GLY A 684 -13.20 -28.73 31.99
N VAL A 685 -14.08 -29.71 31.76
CA VAL A 685 -14.73 -29.93 30.47
C VAL A 685 -16.10 -29.26 30.50
N LEU A 686 -16.40 -28.41 29.52
CA LEU A 686 -17.67 -27.71 29.41
C LEU A 686 -18.80 -28.72 29.13
N ALA A 687 -19.73 -28.90 30.05
CA ALA A 687 -20.89 -29.76 29.83
C ALA A 687 -21.98 -29.02 29.06
N GLU A 688 -22.34 -27.81 29.51
CA GLU A 688 -23.34 -26.98 28.85
C GLU A 688 -23.27 -25.52 29.34
N VAL A 689 -23.80 -24.62 28.52
CA VAL A 689 -24.08 -23.23 28.88
C VAL A 689 -25.59 -23.04 28.95
N THR A 690 -26.09 -22.66 30.13
CA THR A 690 -27.54 -22.58 30.43
C THR A 690 -27.98 -21.14 30.63
N GLY A 691 -29.29 -20.87 30.53
CA GLY A 691 -29.86 -19.55 30.79
C GLY A 691 -29.67 -18.51 29.68
N VAL A 692 -29.17 -18.91 28.51
CA VAL A 692 -28.96 -18.03 27.35
C VAL A 692 -30.24 -17.31 26.91
N GLU A 693 -31.37 -18.01 26.84
CA GLU A 693 -32.66 -17.38 26.48
C GLU A 693 -33.17 -16.42 27.56
N ALA A 694 -32.92 -16.71 28.83
CA ALA A 694 -33.25 -15.78 29.91
C ALA A 694 -32.39 -14.51 29.83
N ALA A 695 -31.09 -14.65 29.52
CA ALA A 695 -30.20 -13.53 29.28
C ALA A 695 -30.63 -12.68 28.07
N ARG A 696 -31.08 -13.30 26.98
CA ARG A 696 -31.65 -12.61 25.80
C ARG A 696 -32.94 -11.84 26.11
N ALA A 697 -33.72 -12.31 27.08
CA ALA A 697 -34.98 -11.67 27.48
C ALA A 697 -34.79 -10.48 28.44
N VAL A 698 -33.58 -10.22 28.93
CA VAL A 698 -33.30 -9.07 29.80
C VAL A 698 -33.49 -7.77 29.01
N PRO A 699 -34.32 -6.81 29.49
CA PRO A 699 -34.49 -5.52 28.83
C PRO A 699 -33.15 -4.80 28.62
N GLY A 700 -32.93 -4.30 27.39
CA GLY A 700 -31.69 -3.62 27.00
C GLY A 700 -30.59 -4.54 26.47
N VAL A 701 -30.75 -5.87 26.52
CA VAL A 701 -29.84 -6.80 25.85
C VAL A 701 -30.14 -6.83 24.36
N GLU A 702 -29.12 -6.56 23.55
CA GLU A 702 -29.19 -6.60 22.09
C GLU A 702 -28.84 -8.00 21.57
N HIS A 703 -27.81 -8.63 22.16
CA HIS A 703 -27.28 -9.88 21.64
C HIS A 703 -26.60 -10.72 22.73
N VAL A 704 -26.78 -12.04 22.66
CA VAL A 704 -26.05 -13.03 23.45
C VAL A 704 -25.50 -14.10 22.53
N LEU A 705 -24.17 -14.26 22.54
CA LEU A 705 -23.44 -15.27 21.79
C LEU A 705 -22.68 -16.19 22.74
N VAL A 706 -22.79 -17.49 22.52
CA VAL A 706 -21.93 -18.51 23.13
C VAL A 706 -21.14 -19.16 22.01
N THR A 707 -19.80 -19.05 22.07
CA THR A 707 -18.88 -19.59 21.06
C THR A 707 -18.28 -20.93 21.49
N ALA A 708 -18.25 -21.23 22.79
CA ALA A 708 -17.74 -22.50 23.30
C ALA A 708 -18.75 -23.64 23.11
N ALA A 709 -18.26 -24.81 22.66
CA ALA A 709 -19.06 -26.01 22.48
C ALA A 709 -18.95 -26.96 23.69
N PRO A 710 -20.03 -27.68 24.05
CA PRO A 710 -19.94 -28.82 24.97
C PRO A 710 -18.81 -29.78 24.60
N GLY A 711 -18.11 -30.31 25.61
CA GLY A 711 -16.92 -31.15 25.47
C GLY A 711 -15.60 -30.37 25.34
N ALA A 712 -15.63 -29.05 25.19
CA ALA A 712 -14.42 -28.25 25.14
C ALA A 712 -13.72 -28.18 26.51
N ALA A 713 -12.39 -28.27 26.52
CA ALA A 713 -11.60 -27.94 27.71
C ALA A 713 -11.63 -26.42 27.94
N VAL A 714 -12.01 -26.01 29.16
CA VAL A 714 -12.13 -24.60 29.55
C VAL A 714 -11.39 -24.36 30.86
N ARG A 715 -11.02 -23.10 31.11
CA ARG A 715 -10.29 -22.64 32.30
C ARG A 715 -10.60 -21.18 32.61
N PRO A 716 -10.26 -20.69 33.83
CA PRO A 716 -10.22 -19.25 34.08
C PRO A 716 -9.35 -18.56 33.04
N PRO A 717 -9.72 -17.35 32.61
CA PRO A 717 -9.12 -16.74 31.44
C PRO A 717 -7.67 -16.32 31.70
N GLU A 718 -6.75 -16.81 30.85
CA GLU A 718 -5.35 -16.39 30.80
C GLU A 718 -5.08 -15.47 29.60
N ASN A 719 -5.90 -15.56 28.55
CA ASN A 719 -5.88 -14.67 27.39
C ASN A 719 -7.28 -14.51 26.77
N ALA A 720 -7.39 -13.74 25.67
CA ALA A 720 -8.67 -13.47 25.02
C ALA A 720 -9.36 -14.72 24.42
N TYR A 721 -8.63 -15.81 24.14
CA TYR A 721 -9.16 -17.03 23.54
C TYR A 721 -9.87 -17.94 24.55
N ASP A 722 -9.73 -17.69 25.86
CA ASP A 722 -10.43 -18.44 26.91
C ASP A 722 -11.88 -17.94 27.14
N ARG A 723 -12.32 -16.90 26.39
CA ARG A 723 -13.69 -16.38 26.43
C ARG A 723 -14.66 -17.37 25.79
N LEU A 724 -15.76 -17.66 26.49
CA LEU A 724 -16.78 -18.63 26.08
C LEU A 724 -17.90 -18.02 25.22
N GLY A 725 -17.95 -16.69 25.15
CA GLY A 725 -19.03 -15.94 24.54
C GLY A 725 -19.12 -14.52 25.09
N HIS A 726 -20.20 -13.82 24.78
CA HIS A 726 -20.45 -12.48 25.27
C HIS A 726 -21.94 -12.11 25.27
N VAL A 727 -22.26 -11.08 26.07
CA VAL A 727 -23.53 -10.37 26.08
C VAL A 727 -23.29 -8.92 25.71
N ILE A 728 -24.05 -8.35 24.77
CA ILE A 728 -24.04 -6.93 24.41
C ILE A 728 -25.36 -6.29 24.83
N ALA A 729 -25.31 -5.12 25.43
CA ALA A 729 -26.46 -4.33 25.82
C ALA A 729 -26.38 -2.88 25.32
N LEU A 730 -27.54 -2.26 25.15
CA LEU A 730 -27.73 -0.88 24.69
C LEU A 730 -28.70 -0.16 25.64
N GLY A 731 -28.40 1.10 25.97
CA GLY A 731 -29.21 1.91 26.87
C GLY A 731 -29.03 3.41 26.64
N ALA A 732 -29.90 4.21 27.26
CA ALA A 732 -29.79 5.66 27.22
C ALA A 732 -28.68 6.17 28.14
N THR A 733 -28.40 5.45 29.23
CA THR A 733 -27.36 5.81 30.21
C THR A 733 -26.36 4.67 30.45
N PRO A 734 -25.13 4.98 30.91
CA PRO A 734 -24.15 3.98 31.35
C PRO A 734 -24.70 2.98 32.38
N ALA A 735 -25.50 3.48 33.33
CA ALA A 735 -26.04 2.69 34.43
C ALA A 735 -27.08 1.66 33.96
N GLU A 736 -27.90 2.01 32.96
CA GLU A 736 -28.85 1.08 32.34
C GLU A 736 -28.12 -0.08 31.65
N VAL A 737 -27.06 0.22 30.91
CA VAL A 737 -26.23 -0.78 30.24
C VAL A 737 -25.56 -1.71 31.25
N ASP A 738 -24.93 -1.15 32.28
CA ASP A 738 -24.25 -1.95 33.33
C ASP A 738 -25.24 -2.85 34.09
N ALA A 739 -26.47 -2.37 34.35
CA ALA A 739 -27.52 -3.16 34.97
C ALA A 739 -28.00 -4.32 34.07
N ALA A 740 -28.26 -4.03 32.79
CA ALA A 740 -28.66 -5.04 31.81
C ALA A 740 -27.59 -6.12 31.63
N LEU A 741 -26.33 -5.73 31.46
CA LEU A 741 -25.21 -6.66 31.34
C LEU A 741 -25.06 -7.55 32.57
N THR A 742 -25.23 -6.99 33.77
CA THR A 742 -25.12 -7.75 35.02
C THR A 742 -26.26 -8.76 35.15
N ALA A 743 -27.51 -8.33 34.96
CA ALA A 743 -28.66 -9.22 35.02
C ALA A 743 -28.58 -10.36 33.97
N ALA A 744 -28.13 -10.05 32.76
CA ALA A 744 -27.99 -11.03 31.69
C ALA A 744 -26.81 -11.98 31.92
N HIS A 745 -25.67 -11.47 32.39
CA HIS A 745 -24.52 -12.29 32.74
C HIS A 745 -24.85 -13.25 33.89
N ASP A 746 -25.55 -12.79 34.92
CA ASP A 746 -25.96 -13.62 36.07
C ASP A 746 -27.02 -14.67 35.71
N ALA A 747 -27.80 -14.43 34.65
CA ALA A 747 -28.72 -15.41 34.11
C ALA A 747 -28.00 -16.57 33.39
N VAL A 748 -26.76 -16.38 32.93
CA VAL A 748 -25.99 -17.42 32.22
C VAL A 748 -25.22 -18.30 33.19
N GLY A 749 -25.51 -19.60 33.17
CA GLY A 749 -24.80 -20.60 33.98
C GLY A 749 -23.81 -21.44 33.16
N ILE A 750 -22.55 -21.48 33.56
CA ILE A 750 -21.51 -22.34 32.99
C ILE A 750 -21.43 -23.65 33.79
N ARG A 751 -21.85 -24.78 33.20
CA ARG A 751 -21.74 -26.10 33.85
C ARG A 751 -20.58 -26.88 33.28
N LEU A 752 -19.74 -27.39 34.17
CA LEU A 752 -18.65 -28.29 33.83
C LEU A 752 -19.04 -29.71 34.23
N GLU A 753 -18.50 -30.70 33.53
CA GLU A 753 -18.68 -32.10 33.89
C GLU A 753 -18.25 -32.34 35.35
N ALA A 754 -18.97 -33.22 36.04
CA ALA A 754 -18.57 -33.65 37.38
C ALA A 754 -17.25 -34.43 37.25
N GLY A 755 -16.19 -33.97 37.91
CA GLY A 755 -14.90 -34.64 37.88
C GLY A 755 -15.04 -36.10 38.35
N GLN A 756 -14.44 -37.03 37.60
CA GLN A 756 -14.17 -38.39 38.09
C GLN A 756 -13.13 -38.37 39.20
#